data_AF-A0A0V1ENX8-F1
#
_entry.id   AF-A0A0V1ENX8-F1
#
_cell.length_a   1.000
_cell.length_b   1.000
_cell.length_c   1.000
_cell.angle_alpha   90.00
_cell.angle_beta   90.00
_cell.angle_gamma   90.00
#
_symmetry.space_group_name_H-M   'P 1'
#
loop_
_entity.id
_entity.type
_entity.pdbx_description
1 polymer ?
#
loop_
_entity_poly.entity_id
_entity_poly.type
_entity_poly.pdbx_seq_one_letter_code
_entity_poly.pdbx_strand_id
1 'polypeptide(L)'
;LNNLMNMLNSTHPHFIRCIIPNEQKKSGLIEASLVLNQLTCNGVLEGIRICRKGFPNRVQYPDFKHRYAILASDEAHSSEDAKVASEKMVDRMVVEKVFSEEEHRIGLTKIFFKAGVLARLEEIRDQKLSDILTGFQAQARWYLGKIDAKRREEQRTGLLIIQRNIRTWLKLRNWHWFKLYGKVKPMLRSSKMEEEMQKLEDKIKELEGSLNNEEKTRKDLEGQLAKLIQEKNDLFTQLQSEKGNLSSSEEKIQKLTSQKSDLERQVNDLSDRLNNQEERGAELQKAKKKVESECENLNRKIQDLELSLRKAESEKQSRDNQIRSLQDEMTSQDELAGKLNKEKKHQEEVNRKLMEDLQAEEDKVNHLNKLKSKLEQQLDDLEDSLEREKRARQDVEKGKRKVEGDIRVAHENIDEINKQKHDLESNLKKKEQEMQALSSKLEDEQGLVAKMQRQIKELQTRIQELEEELEQERQARSKSEKVRNDLQRQLEELSERLDEAGGATQAQLEMNKKREAELAKLRRDLEEANMNHEGQLASLRKKHNDAVAEMSDQLDQVQKAKAKSDKEKVAYQRELEDLHAAMDQENKAKQDADRFSKQLELQLAELQAKNDEQTRQLHDYTNMKNRINSENADLMRQLEDAESQLNSLNRLKSQYQTQLEEAKRTADEETRERHNLAAQLKNMEHENQSLREQLEEEAESKTEMQRHISKLNAEIQQWKAKFESEGLARVDEIEEAKRKLTQKVQEMQEAFEAANGKIASLEKIRHKLLGEIDDAQVDVERVSYLFIHQYYSFILIFKKKKFFSNTTGQQLRCTVGEKAERLRQDCRRVEEKMRRLVVRIGRKST
;
A
#
# COMPACT_ATOMS: atom_id res chain seq x y z
N LEU A 1 3.06 3.77 -3.66
CA LEU A 1 2.23 3.42 -4.84
C LEU A 1 0.78 3.89 -4.71
N ASN A 2 0.07 3.59 -3.62
CA ASN A 2 -1.33 3.98 -3.43
C ASN A 2 -1.59 5.49 -3.58
N ASN A 3 -0.75 6.36 -2.99
CA ASN A 3 -0.91 7.82 -3.13
C ASN A 3 -0.78 8.27 -4.59
N LEU A 4 0.17 7.71 -5.34
CA LEU A 4 0.34 7.99 -6.76
C LEU A 4 -0.87 7.49 -7.56
N MET A 5 -1.34 6.27 -7.30
CA MET A 5 -2.52 5.72 -7.99
C MET A 5 -3.78 6.52 -7.70
N ASN A 6 -3.99 6.97 -6.46
CA ASN A 6 -5.12 7.82 -6.10
C ASN A 6 -5.05 9.18 -6.81
N MET A 7 -3.85 9.76 -6.94
CA MET A 7 -3.63 11.00 -7.69
C MET A 7 -3.83 10.82 -9.21
N LEU A 8 -3.37 9.71 -9.77
CA LEU A 8 -3.56 9.40 -11.19
C LEU A 8 -5.03 9.10 -11.51
N ASN A 9 -5.74 8.44 -10.61
CA ASN A 9 -7.17 8.13 -10.79
C ASN A 9 -8.08 9.34 -10.63
N SER A 10 -7.66 10.35 -9.85
CA SER A 10 -8.42 11.60 -9.68
C SER A 10 -8.17 12.63 -10.79
N THR A 11 -7.14 12.42 -11.60
CA THR A 11 -6.77 13.31 -12.71
C THR A 11 -7.28 12.79 -14.05
N HIS A 12 -7.27 13.63 -15.09
CA HIS A 12 -7.64 13.22 -16.44
C HIS A 12 -6.42 12.64 -17.18
N PRO A 13 -6.33 11.32 -17.41
CA PRO A 13 -5.13 10.73 -17.97
C PRO A 13 -5.04 10.96 -19.48
N HIS A 14 -3.84 11.30 -19.95
CA HIS A 14 -3.48 11.32 -21.36
C HIS A 14 -2.42 10.26 -21.61
N PHE A 15 -2.72 9.29 -22.49
CA PHE A 15 -1.83 8.16 -22.74
C PHE A 15 -1.01 8.37 -24.01
N ILE A 16 0.31 8.22 -23.89
CA ILE A 16 1.24 8.07 -25.01
C ILE A 16 1.89 6.70 -24.85
N ARG A 17 1.61 5.78 -25.77
CA ARG A 17 2.19 4.42 -25.76
C ARG A 17 3.38 4.38 -26.69
N CYS A 18 4.58 4.30 -26.14
CA CYS A 18 5.81 4.13 -26.92
C CYS A 18 5.89 2.70 -27.45
N ILE A 19 6.12 2.54 -28.75
CA ILE A 19 6.31 1.24 -29.40
C ILE A 19 7.75 1.15 -29.88
N ILE A 20 8.43 0.08 -29.51
CA ILE A 20 9.81 -0.18 -29.93
C ILE A 20 9.77 -0.74 -31.36
N PRO A 21 10.39 -0.06 -32.34
CA PRO A 21 10.31 -0.50 -33.74
C PRO A 21 11.19 -1.71 -34.06
N ASN A 22 12.35 -1.84 -33.41
CA ASN A 22 13.28 -2.97 -33.54
C ASN A 22 14.22 -3.04 -32.33
N GLU A 23 14.75 -4.22 -32.01
CA GLU A 23 15.69 -4.40 -30.88
C GLU A 23 17.08 -3.84 -31.18
N GLN A 24 17.44 -3.72 -32.47
CA GLN A 24 18.75 -3.23 -32.91
C GLN A 24 18.94 -1.71 -32.71
N LYS A 25 17.91 -0.99 -32.23
CA LYS A 25 17.89 0.47 -32.05
C LYS A 25 18.26 1.26 -33.31
N LYS A 26 18.04 0.68 -34.50
CA LYS A 26 18.33 1.33 -35.79
C LYS A 26 17.12 2.15 -36.24
N SER A 27 17.35 3.38 -36.67
CA SER A 27 16.29 4.19 -37.27
C SER A 27 15.84 3.59 -38.61
N GLY A 28 14.54 3.70 -38.93
CA GLY A 28 13.96 3.26 -40.21
C GLY A 28 13.76 1.74 -40.37
N LEU A 29 14.23 0.92 -39.44
CA LEU A 29 13.99 -0.52 -39.42
C LEU A 29 12.77 -0.83 -38.52
N ILE A 30 11.81 -1.60 -39.02
CA ILE A 30 10.64 -2.04 -38.23
C ILE A 30 10.55 -3.55 -38.30
N GLU A 31 10.48 -4.18 -37.13
CA GLU A 31 10.30 -5.61 -36.97
C GLU A 31 8.82 -5.92 -36.69
N ALA A 32 8.17 -6.55 -37.65
CA ALA A 32 6.71 -6.74 -37.64
C ALA A 32 6.24 -7.62 -36.47
N SER A 33 6.92 -8.73 -36.18
CA SER A 33 6.59 -9.64 -35.08
C SER A 33 6.65 -8.94 -33.72
N LEU A 34 7.70 -8.18 -33.48
CA LEU A 34 7.93 -7.43 -32.24
C LEU A 34 6.87 -6.34 -32.03
N VAL A 35 6.59 -5.56 -33.08
CA VAL A 35 5.56 -4.50 -33.01
C VAL A 35 4.17 -5.11 -32.83
N LEU A 36 3.85 -6.20 -33.54
CA LEU A 36 2.56 -6.85 -33.43
C LEU A 36 2.31 -7.40 -32.03
N ASN A 37 3.32 -8.03 -31.41
CA ASN A 37 3.23 -8.48 -30.02
C ASN A 37 2.99 -7.31 -29.06
N GLN A 38 3.75 -6.21 -29.21
CA GLN A 38 3.58 -5.00 -28.38
C GLN A 38 2.17 -4.39 -28.52
N LEU A 39 1.63 -4.29 -29.73
CA LEU A 39 0.29 -3.73 -29.96
C LEU A 39 -0.81 -4.60 -29.34
N THR A 40 -0.65 -5.92 -29.39
CA THR A 40 -1.57 -6.88 -28.76
C THR A 40 -1.49 -6.82 -27.24
N CYS A 41 -0.30 -6.94 -26.65
CA CYS A 41 -0.14 -6.92 -25.18
C CYS A 41 -0.51 -5.58 -24.56
N ASN A 42 -0.27 -4.46 -25.26
CA ASN A 42 -0.65 -3.13 -24.78
C ASN A 42 -2.15 -2.83 -24.97
N GLY A 43 -2.93 -3.75 -25.57
CA GLY A 43 -4.36 -3.55 -25.84
C GLY A 43 -4.63 -2.32 -26.71
N VAL A 44 -3.78 -2.06 -27.71
CA VAL A 44 -3.95 -0.91 -28.61
C VAL A 44 -5.15 -1.10 -29.52
N LEU A 45 -5.39 -2.33 -29.98
CA LEU A 45 -6.53 -2.66 -30.84
C LEU A 45 -7.86 -2.46 -30.11
N GLU A 46 -7.98 -2.95 -28.88
CA GLU A 46 -9.13 -2.76 -28.01
C GLU A 46 -9.36 -1.27 -27.70
N GLY A 47 -8.28 -0.54 -27.40
CA GLY A 47 -8.34 0.91 -27.19
C GLY A 47 -8.89 1.65 -28.41
N ILE A 48 -8.41 1.32 -29.61
CA ILE A 48 -8.92 1.90 -30.86
C ILE A 48 -10.39 1.50 -31.10
N ARG A 49 -10.76 0.24 -30.84
CA ARG A 49 -12.14 -0.26 -31.00
C ARG A 49 -13.11 0.51 -30.08
N ILE A 50 -12.73 0.73 -28.82
CA ILE A 50 -13.51 1.52 -27.85
C ILE A 50 -13.60 2.99 -28.29
N CYS A 51 -12.49 3.60 -28.74
CA CYS A 51 -12.53 4.99 -29.23
C CYS A 51 -13.37 5.17 -30.50
N ARG A 52 -13.49 4.12 -31.35
CA ARG A 52 -14.30 4.14 -32.58
C ARG A 52 -15.78 3.91 -32.33
N LYS A 53 -16.14 2.96 -31.45
CA LYS A 53 -17.53 2.69 -31.06
C LYS A 53 -18.06 3.73 -30.08
N GLY A 54 -17.19 4.24 -29.22
CA GLY A 54 -17.51 5.23 -28.19
C GLY A 54 -17.45 6.68 -28.67
N PHE A 55 -17.62 7.57 -27.70
CA PHE A 55 -17.60 9.02 -27.89
C PHE A 55 -16.44 9.61 -27.07
N PRO A 56 -15.25 9.75 -27.67
CA PRO A 56 -14.04 10.17 -26.95
C PRO A 56 -14.11 11.63 -26.49
N ASN A 57 -14.84 12.48 -27.22
CA ASN A 57 -14.98 13.89 -26.92
C ASN A 57 -16.18 14.12 -25.99
N ARG A 58 -15.96 14.82 -24.87
CA ARG A 58 -16.97 15.08 -23.83
C ARG A 58 -16.96 16.56 -23.49
N VAL A 59 -18.09 17.24 -23.68
CA VAL A 59 -18.20 18.69 -23.46
C VAL A 59 -19.33 18.95 -22.47
N GLN A 60 -19.12 19.83 -21.49
CA GLN A 60 -20.18 20.22 -20.57
C GLN A 60 -21.20 21.13 -21.26
N TYR A 61 -22.46 21.10 -20.84
CA TYR A 61 -23.51 21.92 -21.43
C TYR A 61 -23.22 23.44 -21.39
N PRO A 62 -22.77 24.03 -20.26
CA PRO A 62 -22.46 25.47 -20.24
C PRO A 62 -21.34 25.84 -21.21
N ASP A 63 -20.29 25.02 -21.27
CA ASP A 63 -19.16 25.23 -22.18
C ASP A 63 -19.60 25.11 -23.65
N PHE A 64 -20.40 24.10 -23.98
CA PHE A 64 -20.89 23.90 -25.34
C PHE A 64 -21.79 25.06 -25.78
N LYS A 65 -22.77 25.43 -24.95
CA LYS A 65 -23.67 26.57 -25.17
C LYS A 65 -22.86 27.84 -25.41
N HIS A 66 -21.98 28.20 -24.48
CA HIS A 66 -21.20 29.44 -24.58
C HIS A 66 -20.26 29.44 -25.79
N ARG A 67 -19.55 28.33 -26.03
CA ARG A 67 -18.54 28.24 -27.08
C ARG A 67 -19.15 28.27 -28.48
N TYR A 68 -20.26 27.55 -28.69
CA TYR A 68 -20.89 27.41 -30.01
C TYR A 68 -22.16 28.25 -30.19
N ALA A 69 -22.49 29.15 -29.25
CA ALA A 69 -23.64 30.06 -29.36
C ALA A 69 -23.66 30.84 -30.69
N ILE A 70 -22.50 31.22 -31.21
CA ILE A 70 -22.39 31.94 -32.49
C ILE A 70 -22.93 31.14 -33.69
N LEU A 71 -22.94 29.81 -33.61
CA LEU A 71 -23.43 28.95 -34.68
C LEU A 71 -24.96 28.80 -34.64
N ALA A 72 -25.57 28.88 -33.46
CA ALA A 72 -27.00 28.72 -33.23
C ALA A 72 -27.47 29.69 -32.13
N SER A 73 -27.44 31.00 -32.45
CA SER A 73 -27.64 32.06 -31.46
C SER A 73 -29.06 32.07 -30.89
N ASP A 74 -30.07 31.88 -31.72
CA ASP A 74 -31.47 31.95 -31.28
C ASP A 74 -31.80 30.81 -30.30
N GLU A 75 -31.30 29.60 -30.57
CA GLU A 75 -31.47 28.42 -29.74
C GLU A 75 -30.66 28.53 -28.45
N ALA A 76 -29.45 29.11 -28.50
CA ALA A 76 -28.63 29.35 -27.32
C ALA A 76 -29.33 30.28 -26.31
N HIS A 77 -30.12 31.26 -26.78
CA HIS A 77 -30.86 32.18 -25.91
C HIS A 77 -32.29 31.70 -25.59
N SER A 78 -32.69 30.53 -26.09
CA SER A 78 -34.07 30.03 -25.94
C SER A 78 -34.42 29.55 -24.52
N SER A 79 -33.44 29.28 -23.66
CA SER A 79 -33.63 28.85 -22.28
C SER A 79 -32.42 29.23 -21.42
N GLU A 80 -32.66 29.53 -20.13
CA GLU A 80 -31.58 29.72 -19.15
C GLU A 80 -30.88 28.40 -18.83
N ASP A 81 -31.62 27.28 -18.80
CA ASP A 81 -31.03 25.96 -18.58
C ASP A 81 -30.07 25.61 -19.74
N ALA A 82 -28.80 25.39 -19.38
CA ALA A 82 -27.74 25.10 -20.31
C ALA A 82 -27.98 23.79 -21.07
N LYS A 83 -28.63 22.80 -20.45
CA LYS A 83 -28.91 21.52 -21.09
C LYS A 83 -29.93 21.69 -22.21
N VAL A 84 -31.12 22.20 -21.89
CA VAL A 84 -32.21 22.41 -22.85
C VAL A 84 -31.78 23.31 -24.01
N ALA A 85 -31.05 24.38 -23.72
CA ALA A 85 -30.52 25.27 -24.77
C ALA A 85 -29.52 24.53 -25.67
N SER A 86 -28.60 23.74 -25.10
CA SER A 86 -27.61 23.00 -25.89
C SER A 86 -28.23 21.88 -26.71
N GLU A 87 -29.27 21.21 -26.22
CA GLU A 87 -30.01 20.18 -26.97
C GLU A 87 -30.64 20.79 -28.23
N LYS A 88 -31.34 21.92 -28.10
CA LYS A 88 -31.90 22.65 -29.25
C LYS A 88 -30.82 23.14 -30.23
N MET A 89 -29.67 23.59 -29.72
CA MET A 89 -28.54 23.98 -30.57
C MET A 89 -28.01 22.78 -31.36
N VAL A 90 -27.89 21.62 -30.72
CA VAL A 90 -27.47 20.37 -31.36
C VAL A 90 -28.49 19.95 -32.43
N ASP A 91 -29.79 20.00 -32.12
CA ASP A 91 -30.86 19.67 -33.07
C ASP A 91 -30.79 20.56 -34.32
N ARG A 92 -30.60 21.89 -34.14
CA ARG A 92 -30.41 22.81 -35.27
C ARG A 92 -29.18 22.45 -36.09
N MET A 93 -28.06 22.15 -35.45
CA MET A 93 -26.83 21.76 -36.14
C MET A 93 -26.98 20.43 -36.90
N VAL A 94 -27.81 19.51 -36.41
CA VAL A 94 -28.15 18.26 -37.12
C VAL A 94 -29.03 18.56 -38.34
N VAL A 95 -30.04 19.43 -38.19
CA VAL A 95 -30.90 19.88 -39.31
C VAL A 95 -30.10 20.59 -40.39
N GLU A 96 -29.15 21.45 -40.00
CA GLU A 96 -28.22 22.14 -40.90
C GLU A 96 -27.14 21.20 -41.50
N LYS A 97 -27.20 19.91 -41.17
CA LYS A 97 -26.26 18.85 -41.62
C LYS A 97 -24.81 19.17 -41.28
N VAL A 98 -24.58 19.87 -40.18
CA VAL A 98 -23.24 20.09 -39.63
C VAL A 98 -22.68 18.77 -39.14
N PHE A 99 -23.48 17.91 -38.49
CA PHE A 99 -23.13 16.53 -38.12
C PHE A 99 -24.39 15.65 -38.05
N SER A 100 -24.20 14.32 -38.05
CA SER A 100 -25.32 13.37 -38.04
C SER A 100 -25.74 12.95 -36.63
N GLU A 101 -26.95 12.38 -36.50
CA GLU A 101 -27.50 11.91 -35.22
C GLU A 101 -26.71 10.74 -34.61
N GLU A 102 -26.01 9.96 -35.44
CA GLU A 102 -25.10 8.90 -34.98
C GLU A 102 -23.74 9.40 -34.46
N GLU A 103 -23.41 10.69 -34.70
CA GLU A 103 -22.12 11.29 -34.36
C GLU A 103 -22.10 11.95 -32.98
N HIS A 104 -23.24 12.02 -32.31
CA HIS A 104 -23.38 12.61 -30.97
C HIS A 104 -24.33 11.82 -30.06
N ARG A 105 -24.19 12.00 -28.74
CA ARG A 105 -25.12 11.51 -27.72
C ARG A 105 -25.27 12.55 -26.62
N ILE A 106 -26.50 12.75 -26.16
CA ILE A 106 -26.87 13.66 -25.09
C ILE A 106 -26.82 12.89 -23.76
N GLY A 107 -26.04 13.38 -22.80
CA GLY A 107 -25.93 12.79 -21.46
C GLY A 107 -26.68 13.60 -20.39
N LEU A 108 -26.49 13.26 -19.12
CA LEU A 108 -27.12 14.00 -18.02
C LEU A 108 -26.47 15.38 -17.80
N THR A 109 -25.14 15.43 -17.82
CA THR A 109 -24.35 16.67 -17.55
C THR A 109 -23.46 17.10 -18.71
N LYS A 110 -23.28 16.23 -19.71
CA LYS A 110 -22.32 16.41 -20.81
C LYS A 110 -22.91 15.93 -22.13
N ILE A 111 -22.42 16.51 -23.23
CA ILE A 111 -22.63 16.06 -24.59
C ILE A 111 -21.40 15.25 -25.03
N PHE A 112 -21.66 14.15 -25.71
CA PHE A 112 -20.66 13.20 -26.17
C PHE A 112 -20.58 13.25 -27.69
N PHE A 113 -19.39 13.42 -28.24
CA PHE A 113 -19.16 13.50 -29.69
C PHE A 113 -18.18 12.42 -30.15
N LYS A 114 -18.38 11.94 -31.38
CA LYS A 114 -17.40 11.09 -32.06
C LYS A 114 -16.14 11.90 -32.39
N ALA A 115 -15.05 11.18 -32.67
CA ALA A 115 -13.80 11.80 -33.11
C ALA A 115 -14.02 12.62 -34.39
N GLY A 116 -13.40 13.80 -34.49
CA GLY A 116 -13.47 14.69 -35.65
C GLY A 116 -14.64 15.69 -35.67
N VAL A 117 -15.76 15.41 -34.98
CA VAL A 117 -16.95 16.30 -35.01
C VAL A 117 -16.64 17.67 -34.41
N LEU A 118 -15.98 17.72 -33.24
CA LEU A 118 -15.60 18.99 -32.61
C LEU A 118 -14.63 19.80 -33.47
N ALA A 119 -13.71 19.16 -34.18
CA ALA A 119 -12.78 19.87 -35.07
C ALA A 119 -13.54 20.57 -36.20
N ARG A 120 -14.53 19.90 -36.81
CA ARG A 120 -15.41 20.50 -37.81
C ARG A 120 -16.24 21.65 -37.23
N LEU A 121 -16.73 21.53 -36.00
CA LEU A 121 -17.47 22.62 -35.34
C LEU A 121 -16.57 23.84 -35.08
N GLU A 122 -15.32 23.63 -34.67
CA GLU A 122 -14.35 24.72 -34.51
C GLU A 122 -14.03 25.40 -35.84
N GLU A 123 -13.83 24.65 -36.93
CA GLU A 123 -13.58 25.26 -38.24
C GLU A 123 -14.72 26.18 -38.70
N ILE A 124 -15.98 25.78 -38.49
CA ILE A 124 -17.15 26.59 -38.86
C ILE A 124 -17.26 27.80 -37.93
N ARG A 125 -17.00 27.61 -36.64
CA ARG A 125 -16.99 28.69 -35.66
C ARG A 125 -15.93 29.73 -35.97
N ASP A 126 -14.71 29.31 -36.30
CA ASP A 126 -13.59 30.19 -36.64
C ASP A 126 -13.89 31.02 -37.89
N GLN A 127 -14.57 30.44 -38.89
CA GLN A 127 -15.02 31.19 -40.06
C GLN A 127 -15.98 32.32 -39.67
N LYS A 128 -16.99 32.03 -38.82
CA LYS A 128 -17.94 33.04 -38.34
C LYS A 128 -17.27 34.10 -37.45
N LEU A 129 -16.36 33.69 -36.57
CA LEU A 129 -15.61 34.60 -35.72
C LEU A 129 -14.68 35.50 -36.52
N SER A 130 -14.06 34.99 -37.59
CA SER A 130 -13.17 35.78 -38.46
C SER A 130 -13.88 37.01 -39.05
N ASP A 131 -15.14 36.86 -39.48
CA ASP A 131 -15.92 37.97 -40.02
C ASP A 131 -16.15 39.07 -38.97
N ILE A 132 -16.53 38.68 -37.74
CA ILE A 132 -16.78 39.62 -36.64
C ILE A 132 -15.49 40.27 -36.15
N LEU A 133 -14.45 39.46 -35.92
CA LEU A 133 -13.15 39.92 -35.42
C LEU A 133 -12.49 40.88 -36.40
N THR A 134 -12.63 40.66 -37.71
CA THR A 134 -12.13 41.60 -38.72
C THR A 134 -12.81 42.97 -38.60
N GLY A 135 -14.13 43.00 -38.37
CA GLY A 135 -14.89 44.23 -38.10
C GLY A 135 -14.43 44.94 -36.82
N PHE A 136 -14.28 44.20 -35.73
CA PHE A 136 -13.78 44.74 -34.46
C PHE A 136 -12.35 45.30 -34.60
N GLN A 137 -11.44 44.56 -35.24
CA GLN A 137 -10.07 44.99 -35.49
C GLN A 137 -10.02 46.25 -36.35
N ALA A 138 -10.88 46.36 -37.37
CA ALA A 138 -10.98 47.57 -38.19
C ALA A 138 -11.39 48.79 -37.35
N GLN A 139 -12.40 48.63 -36.48
CA GLN A 139 -12.87 49.70 -35.59
C GLN A 139 -11.83 50.11 -34.54
N ALA A 140 -11.15 49.13 -33.92
CA ALA A 140 -10.08 49.38 -32.96
C ALA A 140 -8.90 50.12 -33.62
N ARG A 141 -8.48 49.69 -34.82
CA ARG A 141 -7.42 50.36 -35.60
C ARG A 141 -7.83 51.77 -36.00
N TRP A 142 -9.08 51.98 -36.42
CA TRP A 142 -9.62 53.31 -36.69
C TRP A 142 -9.60 54.20 -35.45
N TYR A 143 -10.02 53.69 -34.29
CA TYR A 143 -10.06 54.45 -33.04
C TYR A 143 -8.65 54.84 -32.57
N LEU A 144 -7.70 53.90 -32.59
CA LEU A 144 -6.30 54.19 -32.32
C LEU A 144 -5.72 55.20 -33.31
N GLY A 145 -6.06 55.05 -34.60
CA GLY A 145 -5.69 56.01 -35.64
C GLY A 145 -6.23 57.42 -35.38
N LYS A 146 -7.47 57.55 -34.88
CA LYS A 146 -8.05 58.84 -34.47
C LYS A 146 -7.33 59.46 -33.27
N ILE A 147 -7.02 58.67 -32.25
CA ILE A 147 -6.27 59.13 -31.07
C ILE A 147 -4.89 59.64 -31.52
N ASP A 148 -4.20 58.86 -32.35
CA ASP A 148 -2.88 59.20 -32.85
C ASP A 148 -2.90 60.43 -33.78
N ALA A 149 -3.93 60.56 -34.63
CA ALA A 149 -4.13 61.76 -35.45
C ALA A 149 -4.36 63.01 -34.58
N LYS A 150 -5.24 62.93 -33.56
CA LYS A 150 -5.48 64.02 -32.62
C LYS A 150 -4.21 64.39 -31.85
N ARG A 151 -3.46 63.38 -31.38
CA ARG A 151 -2.15 63.58 -30.72
C ARG A 151 -1.18 64.32 -31.64
N ARG A 152 -1.08 63.96 -32.93
CA ARG A 152 -0.22 64.66 -33.90
C ARG A 152 -0.69 66.09 -34.18
N GLU A 153 -2.00 66.33 -34.22
CA GLU A 153 -2.57 67.66 -34.39
C GLU A 153 -2.27 68.57 -33.19
N GLU A 154 -2.45 68.06 -31.98
CA GLU A 154 -2.09 68.74 -30.73
C GLU A 154 -0.58 69.00 -30.66
N GLN A 155 0.26 68.00 -31.00
CA GLN A 155 1.70 68.16 -31.10
C GLN A 155 2.10 69.24 -32.11
N ARG A 156 1.46 69.27 -33.30
CA ARG A 156 1.73 70.29 -34.31
C ARG A 156 1.36 71.69 -33.81
N THR A 157 0.20 71.82 -33.16
CA THR A 157 -0.26 73.09 -32.59
C THR A 157 0.66 73.55 -31.45
N GLY A 158 1.00 72.65 -30.53
CA GLY A 158 1.95 72.90 -29.46
C GLY A 158 3.34 73.28 -29.98
N LEU A 159 3.83 72.60 -31.02
CA LEU A 159 5.10 72.91 -31.67
C LEU A 159 5.11 74.34 -32.23
N LEU A 160 4.03 74.79 -32.87
CA LEU A 160 3.94 76.17 -33.38
C LEU A 160 3.96 77.21 -32.25
N ILE A 161 3.27 76.93 -31.14
CA ILE A 161 3.28 77.79 -29.94
C ILE A 161 4.68 77.83 -29.33
N ILE A 162 5.33 76.68 -29.16
CA ILE A 162 6.70 76.58 -28.64
C ILE A 162 7.66 77.35 -29.56
N GLN A 163 7.58 77.16 -30.88
CA GLN A 163 8.41 77.89 -31.84
C GLN A 163 8.22 79.40 -31.72
N ARG A 164 6.97 79.88 -31.61
CA ARG A 164 6.67 81.30 -31.39
C ARG A 164 7.25 81.79 -30.06
N ASN A 165 7.06 81.04 -28.97
CA ASN A 165 7.56 81.40 -27.65
C ASN A 165 9.09 81.43 -27.60
N ILE A 166 9.78 80.48 -28.23
CA ILE A 166 11.25 80.47 -28.35
C ILE A 166 11.71 81.69 -29.15
N ARG A 167 11.09 81.99 -30.30
CA ARG A 167 11.44 83.19 -31.08
C ARG A 167 11.26 84.48 -30.26
N THR A 168 10.19 84.59 -29.48
CA THR A 168 9.96 85.73 -28.57
C THR A 168 10.97 85.76 -27.43
N TRP A 169 11.28 84.62 -26.82
CA TRP A 169 12.31 84.50 -25.77
C TRP A 169 13.69 84.92 -26.28
N LEU A 170 14.07 84.50 -27.49
CA LEU A 170 15.33 84.92 -28.12
C LEU A 170 15.41 86.45 -28.27
N LYS A 171 14.28 87.14 -28.47
CA LYS A 171 14.21 88.61 -28.44
C LYS A 171 14.26 89.18 -27.02
N LEU A 172 13.48 88.63 -26.08
CA LEU A 172 13.31 89.15 -24.72
C LEU A 172 14.48 88.88 -23.78
N ARG A 173 15.21 87.77 -23.95
CA ARG A 173 16.27 87.33 -23.03
C ARG A 173 17.38 88.38 -22.84
N ASN A 174 17.68 89.13 -23.89
CA ASN A 174 18.72 90.16 -23.86
C ASN A 174 18.17 91.54 -23.46
N TRP A 175 16.84 91.69 -23.31
CA TRP A 175 16.20 92.96 -22.98
C TRP A 175 16.32 93.30 -21.48
N HIS A 176 16.89 94.46 -21.16
CA HIS A 176 17.18 94.88 -19.77
C HIS A 176 15.93 94.93 -18.87
N TRP A 177 14.80 95.43 -19.39
CA TRP A 177 13.54 95.49 -18.64
C TRP A 177 12.98 94.11 -18.29
N PHE A 178 13.12 93.11 -19.18
CA PHE A 178 12.68 91.75 -18.90
C PHE A 178 13.51 91.09 -17.80
N LYS A 179 14.83 91.36 -17.77
CA LYS A 179 15.73 90.90 -16.70
C LYS A 179 15.34 91.49 -15.35
N LEU A 180 14.98 92.78 -15.30
CA LEU A 180 14.49 93.44 -14.09
C LEU A 180 13.17 92.80 -13.61
N TYR A 181 12.20 92.66 -14.52
CA TYR A 181 10.93 91.99 -14.22
C TYR A 181 11.11 90.57 -13.67
N GLY A 182 12.03 89.78 -14.26
CA GLY A 182 12.35 88.43 -13.79
C GLY A 182 12.90 88.37 -12.36
N LYS A 183 13.64 89.41 -11.91
CA LYS A 183 14.13 89.53 -10.53
C LYS A 183 13.05 89.97 -9.55
N VAL A 184 12.11 90.81 -9.98
CA VAL A 184 11.05 91.37 -9.13
C VAL A 184 9.86 90.41 -8.99
N LYS A 185 9.50 89.66 -10.05
CA LYS A 185 8.34 88.76 -10.06
C LYS A 185 8.30 87.72 -8.93
N PRO A 186 9.40 87.04 -8.54
CA PRO A 186 9.40 86.11 -7.41
C PRO A 186 9.14 86.76 -6.05
N MET A 187 9.27 88.08 -5.93
CA MET A 187 8.98 88.84 -4.70
C MET A 187 7.47 89.15 -4.56
N LEU A 188 6.68 88.91 -5.61
CA LEU A 188 5.23 89.17 -5.68
C LEU A 188 4.40 87.88 -5.58
N ARG A 189 4.77 86.96 -4.65
CA ARG A 189 4.24 85.58 -4.57
C ARG A 189 2.91 85.40 -3.83
N SER A 190 2.40 86.38 -3.09
CA SER A 190 1.28 86.19 -2.16
C SER A 190 0.03 85.57 -2.81
N SER A 191 -0.42 86.09 -3.95
CA SER A 191 -1.61 85.59 -4.67
C SER A 191 -1.46 84.19 -5.28
N LYS A 192 -0.23 83.71 -5.52
CA LYS A 192 -0.01 82.35 -6.06
C LYS A 192 0.02 81.28 -4.99
N MET A 193 0.32 81.66 -3.74
CA MET A 193 0.42 80.74 -2.63
C MET A 193 -0.96 80.21 -2.22
N GLU A 194 -2.00 81.03 -2.31
CA GLU A 194 -3.40 80.62 -2.07
C GLU A 194 -3.90 79.62 -3.11
N GLU A 195 -3.60 79.84 -4.40
CA GLU A 195 -4.00 78.91 -5.48
C GLU A 195 -3.27 77.56 -5.37
N GLU A 196 -1.99 77.57 -4.97
CA GLU A 196 -1.22 76.35 -4.72
C GLU A 196 -1.73 75.61 -3.47
N MET A 197 -2.12 76.34 -2.42
CA MET A 197 -2.71 75.77 -1.21
C MET A 197 -4.03 75.06 -1.51
N GLN A 198 -4.93 75.69 -2.28
CA GLN A 198 -6.20 75.09 -2.68
C GLN A 198 -6.00 73.80 -3.50
N LYS A 199 -5.04 73.81 -4.44
CA LYS A 199 -4.71 72.61 -5.24
C LYS A 199 -4.15 71.47 -4.40
N LEU A 200 -3.38 71.79 -3.36
CA LEU A 200 -2.88 70.79 -2.42
C LEU A 200 -4.00 70.23 -1.56
N GLU A 201 -4.93 71.07 -1.09
CA GLU A 201 -6.11 70.61 -0.32
C GLU A 201 -7.01 69.67 -1.13
N ASP A 202 -7.29 69.99 -2.39
CA ASP A 202 -8.12 69.14 -3.25
C ASP A 202 -7.43 67.78 -3.51
N LYS A 203 -6.10 67.80 -3.70
CA LYS A 203 -5.31 66.58 -3.90
C LYS A 203 -5.23 65.74 -2.62
N ILE A 204 -5.14 66.37 -1.46
CA ILE A 204 -5.19 65.69 -0.16
C ILE A 204 -6.54 64.97 -0.02
N LYS A 205 -7.66 65.65 -0.30
CA LYS A 205 -8.99 65.03 -0.23
C LYS A 205 -9.16 63.84 -1.19
N GLU A 206 -8.66 63.94 -2.42
CA GLU A 206 -8.71 62.85 -3.39
C GLU A 206 -7.88 61.64 -2.92
N LEU A 207 -6.69 61.88 -2.37
CA LEU A 207 -5.82 60.85 -1.83
C LEU A 207 -6.40 60.21 -0.57
N GLU A 208 -6.98 60.99 0.34
CA GLU A 208 -7.65 60.49 1.54
C GLU A 208 -8.85 59.60 1.18
N GLY A 209 -9.66 59.99 0.20
CA GLY A 209 -10.77 59.19 -0.30
C GLY A 209 -10.31 57.87 -0.92
N SER A 210 -9.26 57.91 -1.74
CA SER A 210 -8.67 56.72 -2.36
C SER A 210 -8.06 55.79 -1.31
N LEU A 211 -7.30 56.35 -0.35
CA LEU A 211 -6.69 55.60 0.73
C LEU A 211 -7.74 54.88 1.58
N ASN A 212 -8.85 55.53 1.92
CA ASN A 212 -9.91 54.91 2.72
C ASN A 212 -10.58 53.73 1.98
N ASN A 213 -10.77 53.83 0.66
CA ASN A 213 -11.32 52.73 -0.14
C ASN A 213 -10.35 51.54 -0.23
N GLU A 214 -9.06 51.81 -0.47
CA GLU A 214 -8.02 50.78 -0.48
C GLU A 214 -7.82 50.15 0.90
N GLU A 215 -7.90 50.92 1.99
CA GLU A 215 -7.83 50.39 3.35
C GLU A 215 -9.01 49.48 3.70
N LYS A 216 -10.22 49.81 3.23
CA LYS A 216 -11.40 48.95 3.41
C LYS A 216 -11.24 47.63 2.67
N THR A 217 -10.88 47.69 1.38
CA THR A 217 -10.67 46.47 0.57
C THR A 217 -9.53 45.62 1.11
N ARG A 218 -8.43 46.24 1.57
CA ARG A 218 -7.33 45.53 2.25
C ARG A 218 -7.83 44.80 3.50
N LYS A 219 -8.58 45.47 4.38
CA LYS A 219 -9.13 44.85 5.60
C LYS A 219 -10.09 43.69 5.29
N ASP A 220 -10.94 43.84 4.27
CA ASP A 220 -11.85 42.78 3.85
C ASP A 220 -11.09 41.55 3.33
N LEU A 221 -10.04 41.77 2.53
CA LEU A 221 -9.17 40.71 2.02
C LEU A 221 -8.33 40.05 3.12
N GLU A 222 -7.79 40.83 4.06
CA GLU A 222 -7.10 40.31 5.25
C GLU A 222 -8.03 39.42 6.09
N GLY A 223 -9.29 39.82 6.25
CA GLY A 223 -10.31 39.02 6.92
C GLY A 223 -10.63 37.70 6.20
N GLN A 224 -10.74 37.72 4.87
CA GLN A 224 -10.92 36.50 4.07
C GLN A 224 -9.70 35.57 4.14
N LEU A 225 -8.50 36.14 4.07
CA LEU A 225 -7.25 35.39 4.18
C LEU A 225 -7.12 34.72 5.55
N ALA A 226 -7.46 35.42 6.64
CA ALA A 226 -7.46 34.87 7.98
C ALA A 226 -8.41 33.67 8.12
N LYS A 227 -9.62 33.77 7.54
CA LYS A 227 -10.59 32.65 7.51
C LYS A 227 -10.03 31.43 6.76
N LEU A 228 -9.45 31.63 5.58
CA LEU A 228 -8.86 30.54 4.79
C LEU A 228 -7.65 29.90 5.49
N ILE A 229 -6.83 30.70 6.19
CA ILE A 229 -5.71 30.18 6.98
C ILE A 229 -6.24 29.34 8.15
N GLN A 230 -7.31 29.78 8.81
CA GLN A 230 -7.94 29.02 9.88
C GLN A 230 -8.50 27.69 9.37
N GLU A 231 -9.27 27.69 8.29
CA GLU A 231 -9.78 26.45 7.66
C GLU A 231 -8.66 25.48 7.26
N LYS A 232 -7.57 26.02 6.69
CA LYS A 232 -6.37 25.21 6.36
C LYS A 232 -5.76 24.58 7.62
N ASN A 233 -5.62 25.33 8.69
CA ASN A 233 -5.02 24.86 9.94
C ASN A 233 -5.90 23.82 10.64
N ASP A 234 -7.23 24.01 10.60
CA ASP A 234 -8.19 23.05 11.14
C ASP A 234 -8.12 21.73 10.38
N LEU A 235 -8.13 21.77 9.04
CA LEU A 235 -7.95 20.59 8.18
C LEU A 235 -6.59 19.92 8.40
N PHE A 236 -5.53 20.70 8.60
CA PHE A 236 -4.21 20.16 8.89
C PHE A 236 -4.17 19.45 10.25
N THR A 237 -4.82 20.01 11.27
CA THR A 237 -4.91 19.42 12.60
C THR A 237 -5.70 18.10 12.55
N GLN A 238 -6.83 18.08 11.84
CA GLN A 238 -7.60 16.85 11.58
C GLN A 238 -6.77 15.79 10.86
N LEU A 239 -5.97 16.19 9.88
CA LEU A 239 -5.08 15.27 9.17
C LEU A 239 -4.02 14.66 10.10
N GLN A 240 -3.45 15.45 11.03
CA GLN A 240 -2.50 14.93 12.02
C GLN A 240 -3.17 13.97 13.01
N SER A 241 -4.39 14.27 13.47
CA SER A 241 -5.12 13.36 14.36
C SER A 241 -5.46 12.04 13.65
N GLU A 242 -5.92 12.09 12.41
CA GLU A 242 -6.20 10.89 11.62
C GLU A 242 -4.92 10.08 11.35
N LYS A 243 -3.79 10.75 11.11
CA LYS A 243 -2.49 10.07 10.97
C LYS A 243 -2.06 9.38 12.27
N GLY A 244 -2.30 10.01 13.42
CA GLY A 244 -2.07 9.39 14.73
C GLY A 244 -2.97 8.17 14.96
N ASN A 245 -4.26 8.29 14.65
CA ASN A 245 -5.22 7.19 14.72
C ASN A 245 -4.81 6.01 13.83
N LEU A 246 -4.35 6.32 12.61
CA LEU A 246 -3.84 5.31 11.67
C LEU A 246 -2.63 4.58 12.26
N SER A 247 -1.64 5.30 12.80
CA SER A 247 -0.46 4.69 13.45
C SER A 247 -0.87 3.77 14.60
N SER A 248 -1.81 4.20 15.45
CA SER A 248 -2.31 3.37 16.55
C SER A 248 -3.06 2.12 16.05
N SER A 249 -3.74 2.24 14.92
CA SER A 249 -4.44 1.11 14.28
C SER A 249 -3.45 0.14 13.63
N GLU A 250 -2.38 0.64 13.01
CA GLU A 250 -1.28 -0.17 12.48
C GLU A 250 -0.58 -0.95 13.60
N GLU A 251 -0.30 -0.31 14.74
CA GLU A 251 0.26 -1.01 15.92
C GLU A 251 -0.69 -2.10 16.45
N LYS A 252 -2.00 -1.82 16.52
CA LYS A 252 -3.02 -2.82 16.90
C LYS A 252 -3.04 -3.98 15.91
N ILE A 253 -3.00 -3.71 14.61
CA ILE A 253 -2.94 -4.75 13.57
C ILE A 253 -1.67 -5.59 13.73
N GLN A 254 -0.53 -4.98 13.99
CA GLN A 254 0.73 -5.69 14.18
C GLN A 254 0.68 -6.60 15.43
N LYS A 255 0.15 -6.11 16.55
CA LYS A 255 -0.07 -6.91 17.76
C LYS A 255 -1.04 -8.06 17.54
N LEU A 256 -2.16 -7.83 16.84
CA LEU A 256 -3.11 -8.88 16.50
C LEU A 256 -2.49 -9.91 15.55
N THR A 257 -1.63 -9.48 14.64
CA THR A 257 -0.92 -10.38 13.72
C THR A 257 0.08 -11.25 14.46
N SER A 258 0.83 -10.72 15.43
CA SER A 258 1.74 -11.52 16.26
C SER A 258 0.97 -12.52 17.12
N GLN A 259 -0.10 -12.06 17.79
CA GLN A 259 -0.99 -12.94 18.58
C GLN A 259 -1.61 -14.03 17.73
N LYS A 260 -2.04 -13.70 16.50
CA LYS A 260 -2.54 -14.69 15.54
C LYS A 260 -1.47 -15.74 15.22
N SER A 261 -0.23 -15.32 14.96
CA SER A 261 0.86 -16.27 14.68
C SER A 261 1.18 -17.18 15.88
N ASP A 262 1.11 -16.64 17.10
CA ASP A 262 1.31 -17.43 18.32
C ASP A 262 0.18 -18.44 18.53
N LEU A 263 -1.07 -18.02 18.29
CA LEU A 263 -2.23 -18.91 18.35
C LEU A 263 -2.18 -19.98 17.26
N GLU A 264 -1.79 -19.63 16.03
CA GLU A 264 -1.59 -20.61 14.95
C GLU A 264 -0.50 -21.63 15.33
N ARG A 265 0.58 -21.19 15.97
CA ARG A 265 1.61 -22.09 16.50
C ARG A 265 1.09 -23.01 17.61
N GLN A 266 0.28 -22.49 18.52
CA GLN A 266 -0.36 -23.29 19.57
C GLN A 266 -1.36 -24.30 18.99
N VAL A 267 -2.15 -23.90 17.99
CA VAL A 267 -3.08 -24.80 17.29
C VAL A 267 -2.31 -25.92 16.60
N ASN A 268 -1.21 -25.61 15.93
CA ASN A 268 -0.37 -26.63 15.30
C ASN A 268 0.24 -27.59 16.33
N ASP A 269 0.78 -27.08 17.46
CA ASP A 269 1.31 -27.94 18.54
C ASP A 269 0.21 -28.83 19.15
N LEU A 270 -1.00 -28.29 19.35
CA LEU A 270 -2.15 -29.08 19.82
C LEU A 270 -2.60 -30.12 18.79
N SER A 271 -2.57 -29.80 17.50
CA SER A 271 -2.89 -30.74 16.43
C SER A 271 -1.85 -31.87 16.36
N ASP A 272 -0.57 -31.57 16.51
CA ASP A 272 0.50 -32.58 16.57
C ASP A 272 0.35 -33.47 17.82
N ARG A 273 0.01 -32.88 18.97
CA ARG A 273 -0.30 -33.65 20.19
C ARG A 273 -1.53 -34.54 19.99
N LEU A 274 -2.57 -34.05 19.33
CA LEU A 274 -3.76 -34.83 19.03
C LEU A 274 -3.41 -36.02 18.13
N ASN A 275 -2.68 -35.79 17.04
CA ASN A 275 -2.19 -36.85 16.15
C ASN A 275 -1.38 -37.90 16.91
N ASN A 276 -0.45 -37.47 17.78
CA ASN A 276 0.33 -38.40 18.62
C ASN A 276 -0.55 -39.21 19.59
N GLN A 277 -1.63 -38.63 20.11
CA GLN A 277 -2.57 -39.34 20.98
C GLN A 277 -3.48 -40.30 20.18
N GLU A 278 -3.87 -39.94 18.97
CA GLU A 278 -4.61 -40.81 18.05
C GLU A 278 -3.76 -42.01 17.62
N GLU A 279 -2.48 -41.79 17.30
CA GLU A 279 -1.53 -42.87 17.00
C GLU A 279 -1.36 -43.80 18.21
N ARG A 280 -1.13 -43.24 19.42
CA ARG A 280 -1.10 -44.03 20.66
C ARG A 280 -2.40 -44.78 20.92
N GLY A 281 -3.54 -44.16 20.64
CA GLY A 281 -4.86 -44.78 20.76
C GLY A 281 -5.00 -45.96 19.79
N ALA A 282 -4.55 -45.81 18.55
CA ALA A 282 -4.53 -46.88 17.56
C ALA A 282 -3.58 -48.03 17.95
N GLU A 283 -2.41 -47.72 18.50
CA GLU A 283 -1.46 -48.70 19.04
C GLU A 283 -2.06 -49.47 20.23
N LEU A 284 -2.66 -48.76 21.19
CA LEU A 284 -3.35 -49.36 22.32
C LEU A 284 -4.51 -50.23 21.87
N GLN A 285 -5.27 -49.82 20.85
CA GLN A 285 -6.37 -50.61 20.30
C GLN A 285 -5.86 -51.88 19.61
N LYS A 286 -4.72 -51.82 18.90
CA LYS A 286 -4.05 -53.01 18.33
C LYS A 286 -3.55 -53.94 19.44
N ALA A 287 -2.91 -53.40 20.47
CA ALA A 287 -2.43 -54.16 21.61
C ALA A 287 -3.59 -54.85 22.34
N LYS A 288 -4.70 -54.12 22.57
CA LYS A 288 -5.93 -54.66 23.14
C LYS A 288 -6.47 -55.83 22.33
N LYS A 289 -6.62 -55.69 21.00
CA LYS A 289 -7.08 -56.79 20.13
C LYS A 289 -6.18 -58.01 20.21
N LYS A 290 -4.86 -57.81 20.33
CA LYS A 290 -3.91 -58.91 20.45
C LYS A 290 -4.10 -59.65 21.77
N VAL A 291 -4.20 -58.93 22.89
CA VAL A 291 -4.49 -59.51 24.22
C VAL A 291 -5.85 -60.19 24.25
N GLU A 292 -6.88 -59.60 23.64
CA GLU A 292 -8.21 -60.23 23.50
C GLU A 292 -8.12 -61.55 22.73
N SER A 293 -7.39 -61.59 21.61
CA SER A 293 -7.17 -62.82 20.86
C SER A 293 -6.36 -63.87 21.63
N GLU A 294 -5.39 -63.45 22.44
CA GLU A 294 -4.63 -64.34 23.31
C GLU A 294 -5.51 -64.90 24.44
N CYS A 295 -6.37 -64.08 25.04
CA CYS A 295 -7.38 -64.50 26.02
C CYS A 295 -8.39 -65.48 25.41
N GLU A 296 -8.89 -65.24 24.20
CA GLU A 296 -9.78 -66.16 23.50
C GLU A 296 -9.10 -67.50 23.22
N ASN A 297 -7.83 -67.48 22.77
CA ASN A 297 -7.05 -68.69 22.54
C ASN A 297 -6.77 -69.46 23.84
N LEU A 298 -6.49 -68.76 24.93
CA LEU A 298 -6.34 -69.37 26.26
C LEU A 298 -7.65 -69.97 26.74
N ASN A 299 -8.78 -69.30 26.53
CA ASN A 299 -10.10 -69.85 26.87
C ASN A 299 -10.42 -71.12 26.06
N ARG A 300 -10.08 -71.16 24.76
CA ARG A 300 -10.22 -72.38 23.95
C ARG A 300 -9.33 -73.50 24.48
N LYS A 301 -8.07 -73.21 24.81
CA LYS A 301 -7.15 -74.19 25.42
C LYS A 301 -7.66 -74.70 26.77
N ILE A 302 -8.27 -73.85 27.59
CA ILE A 302 -8.89 -74.24 28.85
C ILE A 302 -10.05 -75.19 28.57
N GLN A 303 -10.94 -74.88 27.62
CA GLN A 303 -12.02 -75.79 27.20
C GLN A 303 -11.51 -77.14 26.70
N ASP A 304 -10.46 -77.14 25.87
CA ASP A 304 -9.86 -78.38 25.35
C ASP A 304 -9.22 -79.21 26.48
N LEU A 305 -8.57 -78.56 27.45
CA LEU A 305 -8.01 -79.22 28.63
C LEU A 305 -9.09 -79.75 29.56
N GLU A 306 -10.20 -79.03 29.75
CA GLU A 306 -11.36 -79.50 30.51
C GLU A 306 -12.00 -80.72 29.86
N LEU A 307 -12.12 -80.75 28.52
CA LEU A 307 -12.58 -81.91 27.77
C LEU A 307 -11.62 -83.10 27.91
N SER A 308 -10.32 -82.85 27.83
CA SER A 308 -9.30 -83.88 28.04
C SER A 308 -9.31 -84.42 29.47
N LEU A 309 -9.53 -83.57 30.47
CA LEU A 309 -9.63 -83.95 31.87
C LEU A 309 -10.86 -84.85 32.10
N ARG A 310 -12.02 -84.47 31.57
CA ARG A 310 -13.24 -85.30 31.63
C ARG A 310 -13.03 -86.67 30.99
N LYS A 311 -12.29 -86.74 29.89
CA LYS A 311 -11.95 -88.00 29.22
C LYS A 311 -11.01 -88.86 30.09
N ALA A 312 -10.00 -88.26 30.68
CA ALA A 312 -9.08 -88.95 31.60
C ALA A 312 -9.79 -89.43 32.88
N GLU A 313 -10.75 -88.67 33.41
CA GLU A 313 -11.57 -89.09 34.56
C GLU A 313 -12.49 -90.28 34.22
N SER A 314 -13.07 -90.29 33.02
CA SER A 314 -13.82 -91.43 32.49
C SER A 314 -12.94 -92.68 32.35
N GLU A 315 -11.73 -92.55 31.82
CA GLU A 315 -10.77 -93.65 31.70
C GLU A 315 -10.32 -94.17 33.07
N LYS A 316 -10.09 -93.27 34.04
CA LYS A 316 -9.78 -93.64 35.43
C LYS A 316 -10.91 -94.46 36.06
N GLN A 317 -12.17 -94.02 35.94
CA GLN A 317 -13.30 -94.78 36.48
C GLN A 317 -13.41 -96.17 35.86
N SER A 318 -13.11 -96.32 34.56
CA SER A 318 -13.05 -97.62 33.89
C SER A 318 -11.95 -98.51 34.47
N ARG A 319 -10.78 -97.96 34.78
CA ARG A 319 -9.66 -98.69 35.41
C ARG A 319 -9.95 -99.06 36.87
N ASP A 320 -10.57 -98.17 37.65
CA ASP A 320 -10.97 -98.46 39.03
C ASP A 320 -12.00 -99.60 39.09
N ASN A 321 -12.91 -99.69 38.12
CA ASN A 321 -13.85 -100.81 38.00
C ASN A 321 -13.15 -102.14 37.64
N GLN A 322 -12.11 -102.11 36.79
CA GLN A 322 -11.27 -103.29 36.52
C GLN A 322 -10.50 -103.76 37.76
N ILE A 323 -9.99 -102.82 38.57
CA ILE A 323 -9.23 -103.14 39.78
C ILE A 323 -10.14 -103.83 40.82
N ARG A 324 -11.39 -103.40 40.98
CA ARG A 324 -12.36 -104.08 41.87
C ARG A 324 -12.63 -105.53 41.44
N SER A 325 -12.79 -105.76 40.13
CA SER A 325 -12.98 -107.12 39.60
C SER A 325 -11.79 -108.04 39.91
N LEU A 326 -10.56 -107.51 39.83
CA LEU A 326 -9.34 -108.27 40.13
C LEU A 326 -9.12 -108.47 41.63
N GLN A 327 -9.63 -107.58 42.49
CA GLN A 327 -9.60 -107.73 43.94
C GLN A 327 -10.56 -108.84 44.43
N ASP A 328 -11.70 -109.03 43.77
CA ASP A 328 -12.65 -110.12 44.06
C ASP A 328 -12.11 -111.50 43.60
N GLU A 329 -11.27 -111.55 42.55
CA GLU A 329 -10.58 -112.79 42.14
C GLU A 329 -9.45 -113.19 43.09
N MET A 330 -8.82 -112.23 43.77
CA MET A 330 -7.72 -112.48 44.71
C MET A 330 -8.21 -113.14 46.00
N THR A 331 -9.36 -112.69 46.52
CA THR A 331 -9.98 -113.27 47.74
C THR A 331 -10.45 -114.71 47.52
N SER A 332 -10.88 -115.04 46.31
CA SER A 332 -11.19 -116.42 45.89
C SER A 332 -9.97 -117.36 45.90
N GLN A 333 -8.76 -116.85 45.61
CA GLN A 333 -7.53 -117.65 45.58
C GLN A 333 -6.99 -117.93 47.00
N ASP A 334 -7.18 -117.01 47.95
CA ASP A 334 -6.76 -117.17 49.35
C ASP A 334 -7.55 -118.27 50.10
N GLU A 335 -8.81 -118.54 49.73
CA GLU A 335 -9.60 -119.64 50.32
C GLU A 335 -9.13 -121.04 49.88
N LEU A 336 -8.45 -121.14 48.72
CA LEU A 336 -7.88 -122.38 48.21
C LEU A 336 -6.53 -122.71 48.89
N ALA A 337 -5.74 -121.69 49.24
CA ALA A 337 -4.46 -121.85 49.93
C ALA A 337 -4.60 -122.41 51.36
N GLY A 338 -5.74 -122.15 52.04
CA GLY A 338 -6.02 -122.64 53.39
C GLY A 338 -6.23 -124.17 53.50
N LYS A 339 -6.62 -124.84 52.40
CA LYS A 339 -6.88 -126.30 52.40
C LYS A 339 -5.60 -127.13 52.16
N LEU A 340 -4.62 -126.60 51.43
CA LEU A 340 -3.33 -127.26 51.15
C LEU A 340 -2.36 -127.25 52.35
N ASN A 341 -2.51 -126.31 53.29
CA ASN A 341 -1.60 -126.19 54.45
C ASN A 341 -1.85 -127.22 55.58
N LYS A 342 -2.92 -128.03 55.49
CA LYS A 342 -3.20 -129.11 56.45
C LYS A 342 -2.60 -130.47 56.04
N GLU A 343 -2.30 -130.67 54.75
CA GLU A 343 -1.68 -131.90 54.21
C GLU A 343 -0.14 -131.91 54.43
N LYS A 344 0.50 -130.73 54.49
CA LYS A 344 1.95 -130.56 54.60
C LYS A 344 2.54 -131.07 55.93
N LYS A 345 1.79 -130.99 57.03
CA LYS A 345 2.26 -131.38 58.39
C LYS A 345 2.44 -132.89 58.61
N HIS A 346 1.86 -133.74 57.75
CA HIS A 346 1.99 -135.20 57.87
C HIS A 346 3.26 -135.75 57.18
N GLN A 347 3.83 -134.98 56.24
CA GLN A 347 4.96 -135.44 55.42
C GLN A 347 6.35 -135.02 55.95
N GLU A 348 6.42 -134.07 56.88
CA GLU A 348 7.68 -133.51 57.42
C GLU A 348 8.37 -134.44 58.45
N GLU A 349 7.70 -135.48 58.96
CA GLU A 349 8.27 -136.38 59.98
C GLU A 349 9.05 -137.58 59.39
N VAL A 350 8.92 -137.82 58.09
CA VAL A 350 9.62 -138.91 57.37
C VAL A 350 10.98 -138.46 56.82
N ASN A 351 11.21 -137.16 56.60
CA ASN A 351 12.46 -136.64 56.00
C ASN A 351 13.64 -136.45 56.98
N ARG A 352 13.45 -136.73 58.28
CA ARG A 352 14.49 -136.59 59.32
C ARG A 352 15.57 -137.70 59.29
N LYS A 353 15.44 -138.71 58.42
CA LYS A 353 16.34 -139.89 58.35
C LYS A 353 17.27 -139.94 57.14
N LEU A 354 17.26 -138.94 56.25
CA LEU A 354 18.00 -138.97 54.97
C LEU A 354 19.04 -137.85 54.79
N MET A 355 19.22 -136.97 55.78
CA MET A 355 20.21 -135.88 55.72
C MET A 355 21.49 -136.12 56.54
N GLU A 356 21.61 -137.24 57.26
CA GLU A 356 22.84 -137.60 57.99
C GLU A 356 23.98 -138.09 57.05
N ASP A 357 23.69 -138.39 55.78
CA ASP A 357 24.67 -139.03 54.86
C ASP A 357 25.31 -138.09 53.81
N LEU A 358 25.04 -136.78 53.81
CA LEU A 358 25.68 -135.85 52.85
C LEU A 358 26.65 -134.87 53.52
N GLN A 359 27.26 -135.29 54.63
CA GLN A 359 28.41 -134.65 55.31
C GLN A 359 29.77 -135.12 54.73
N ALA A 360 29.76 -135.96 53.68
CA ALA A 360 30.96 -136.60 53.11
C ALA A 360 31.45 -136.01 51.77
N GLU A 361 30.72 -135.07 51.16
CA GLU A 361 31.12 -134.44 49.88
C GLU A 361 31.56 -132.96 50.03
N GLU A 362 31.88 -132.53 51.26
CA GLU A 362 32.43 -131.19 51.55
C GLU A 362 33.94 -131.03 51.27
N ASP A 363 34.68 -132.07 50.89
CA ASP A 363 36.16 -131.99 50.79
C ASP A 363 36.77 -131.91 49.37
N LYS A 364 35.97 -131.70 48.30
CA LYS A 364 36.51 -131.49 46.93
C LYS A 364 36.47 -130.05 46.40
N VAL A 365 35.91 -129.08 47.14
CA VAL A 365 35.71 -127.70 46.64
C VAL A 365 36.90 -126.76 46.90
N ASN A 366 37.90 -127.15 47.70
CA ASN A 366 39.04 -126.29 48.03
C ASN A 366 40.07 -126.05 46.89
N HIS A 367 39.88 -126.67 45.72
CA HIS A 367 40.67 -126.36 44.51
C HIS A 367 40.00 -125.38 43.53
N LEU A 368 38.70 -125.09 43.69
CA LEU A 368 37.96 -124.18 42.79
C LEU A 368 38.00 -122.70 43.21
N ASN A 369 38.34 -122.39 44.47
CA ASN A 369 38.43 -121.01 44.94
C ASN A 369 39.62 -120.21 44.36
N LYS A 370 40.58 -120.85 43.69
CA LYS A 370 41.69 -120.16 43.00
C LYS A 370 41.39 -119.82 41.53
N LEU A 371 40.32 -120.35 40.93
CA LEU A 371 39.94 -120.07 39.54
C LEU A 371 38.83 -119.01 39.41
N LYS A 372 38.06 -118.78 40.48
CA LYS A 372 37.01 -117.73 40.54
C LYS A 372 37.59 -116.31 40.44
N SER A 373 38.74 -116.07 41.08
CA SER A 373 39.44 -114.77 41.07
C SER A 373 39.94 -114.32 39.68
N LYS A 374 39.96 -115.19 38.66
CA LYS A 374 40.38 -114.83 37.29
C LYS A 374 39.22 -114.58 36.33
N LEU A 375 37.97 -114.80 36.74
CA LEU A 375 36.77 -114.53 35.93
C LEU A 375 36.00 -113.29 36.39
N GLU A 376 36.21 -112.82 37.62
CA GLU A 376 35.71 -111.50 38.08
C GLU A 376 36.44 -110.34 37.36
N GLN A 377 37.68 -110.57 36.90
CA GLN A 377 38.47 -109.57 36.15
C GLN A 377 38.11 -109.44 34.66
N GLN A 378 37.21 -110.27 34.12
CA GLN A 378 36.68 -110.11 32.75
C GLN A 378 35.24 -109.60 32.72
N LEU A 379 34.58 -109.47 33.88
CA LEU A 379 33.24 -108.92 34.02
C LEU A 379 33.31 -107.42 34.33
N ASP A 380 34.29 -106.98 35.14
CA ASP A 380 34.60 -105.57 35.35
C ASP A 380 34.99 -104.84 34.04
N ASP A 381 35.70 -105.50 33.11
CA ASP A 381 36.12 -104.88 31.84
C ASP A 381 34.96 -104.67 30.83
N LEU A 382 33.83 -105.38 30.98
CA LEU A 382 32.63 -105.18 30.16
C LEU A 382 31.58 -104.28 30.84
N GLU A 383 31.53 -104.24 32.17
CA GLU A 383 30.70 -103.28 32.91
C GLU A 383 31.27 -101.86 32.82
N ASP A 384 32.60 -101.68 32.85
CA ASP A 384 33.26 -100.38 32.61
C ASP A 384 33.10 -99.89 31.15
N SER A 385 33.00 -100.80 30.18
CA SER A 385 32.72 -100.45 28.77
C SER A 385 31.28 -99.95 28.58
N LEU A 386 30.30 -100.58 29.24
CA LEU A 386 28.88 -100.22 29.12
C LEU A 386 28.54 -98.95 29.93
N GLU A 387 29.24 -98.69 31.04
CA GLU A 387 29.03 -97.51 31.87
C GLU A 387 29.75 -96.26 31.33
N ARG A 388 30.89 -96.42 30.64
CA ARG A 388 31.52 -95.35 29.84
C ARG A 388 30.68 -94.99 28.60
N GLU A 389 30.03 -95.94 27.94
CA GLU A 389 29.16 -95.68 26.78
C GLU A 389 27.82 -95.03 27.19
N LYS A 390 27.25 -95.38 28.36
CA LYS A 390 26.06 -94.72 28.91
C LYS A 390 26.32 -93.30 29.41
N ARG A 391 27.50 -93.01 29.98
CA ARG A 391 27.90 -91.63 30.35
C ARG A 391 28.23 -90.78 29.11
N ALA A 392 28.94 -91.33 28.13
CA ALA A 392 29.20 -90.63 26.86
C ALA A 392 27.91 -90.33 26.07
N ARG A 393 26.91 -91.23 26.09
CA ARG A 393 25.62 -90.98 25.45
C ARG A 393 24.76 -89.96 26.20
N GLN A 394 24.75 -89.95 27.55
CA GLN A 394 24.06 -88.90 28.32
C GLN A 394 24.73 -87.52 28.21
N ASP A 395 26.05 -87.45 28.08
CA ASP A 395 26.78 -86.19 27.89
C ASP A 395 26.63 -85.66 26.45
N VAL A 396 26.51 -86.55 25.45
CA VAL A 396 26.15 -86.17 24.07
C VAL A 396 24.67 -85.78 23.95
N GLU A 397 23.73 -86.42 24.66
CA GLU A 397 22.31 -86.03 24.64
C GLU A 397 22.05 -84.71 25.41
N LYS A 398 22.76 -84.48 26.52
CA LYS A 398 22.75 -83.18 27.24
C LYS A 398 23.43 -82.09 26.43
N GLY A 399 24.55 -82.40 25.77
CA GLY A 399 25.24 -81.50 24.84
C GLY A 399 24.38 -81.16 23.62
N LYS A 400 23.66 -82.13 23.06
CA LYS A 400 22.72 -81.93 21.95
C LYS A 400 21.53 -81.06 22.35
N ARG A 401 20.93 -81.26 23.53
CA ARG A 401 19.86 -80.37 24.03
C ARG A 401 20.36 -78.97 24.39
N LYS A 402 21.61 -78.81 24.84
CA LYS A 402 22.23 -77.50 25.07
C LYS A 402 22.51 -76.78 23.75
N VAL A 403 23.10 -77.48 22.77
CA VAL A 403 23.39 -76.92 21.44
C VAL A 403 22.12 -76.67 20.62
N GLU A 404 21.06 -77.48 20.75
CA GLU A 404 19.75 -77.21 20.13
C GLU A 404 19.01 -76.05 20.81
N GLY A 405 19.17 -75.86 22.13
CA GLY A 405 18.69 -74.68 22.86
C GLY A 405 19.47 -73.42 22.48
N ASP A 406 20.80 -73.51 22.39
CA ASP A 406 21.68 -72.42 21.99
C ASP A 406 21.47 -72.05 20.51
N ILE A 407 21.16 -73.01 19.62
CA ILE A 407 20.79 -72.75 18.22
C ILE A 407 19.42 -72.09 18.11
N ARG A 408 18.45 -72.44 18.98
CA ARG A 408 17.11 -71.83 18.99
C ARG A 408 17.14 -70.41 19.58
N VAL A 409 17.91 -70.18 20.64
CA VAL A 409 18.20 -68.85 21.18
C VAL A 409 19.06 -68.04 20.20
N ALA A 410 20.00 -68.64 19.48
CA ALA A 410 20.73 -67.96 18.42
C ALA A 410 19.82 -67.61 17.21
N HIS A 411 18.84 -68.44 16.85
CA HIS A 411 17.85 -68.10 15.84
C HIS A 411 16.90 -66.99 16.30
N GLU A 412 16.41 -67.04 17.54
CA GLU A 412 15.58 -65.97 18.14
C GLU A 412 16.37 -64.67 18.25
N ASN A 413 17.64 -64.71 18.65
CA ASN A 413 18.53 -63.55 18.67
C ASN A 413 18.84 -63.04 17.24
N ILE A 414 18.99 -63.92 16.25
CA ILE A 414 19.18 -63.51 14.85
C ILE A 414 17.90 -62.87 14.30
N ASP A 415 16.72 -63.40 14.61
CA ASP A 415 15.43 -62.82 14.21
C ASP A 415 15.13 -61.51 14.94
N GLU A 416 15.54 -61.38 16.19
CA GLU A 416 15.45 -60.15 16.98
C GLU A 416 16.46 -59.09 16.51
N ILE A 417 17.69 -59.49 16.16
CA ILE A 417 18.69 -58.62 15.52
C ILE A 417 18.23 -58.22 14.12
N ASN A 418 17.58 -59.10 13.35
CA ASN A 418 17.02 -58.78 12.03
C ASN A 418 15.81 -57.83 12.13
N LYS A 419 14.97 -57.99 13.15
CA LYS A 419 13.90 -57.02 13.46
C LYS A 419 14.46 -55.68 13.90
N GLN A 420 15.41 -55.66 14.83
CA GLN A 420 16.08 -54.45 15.27
C GLN A 420 16.81 -53.77 14.10
N LYS A 421 17.43 -54.54 13.20
CA LYS A 421 18.02 -54.03 11.96
C LYS A 421 16.97 -53.44 11.02
N HIS A 422 15.82 -54.08 10.85
CA HIS A 422 14.74 -53.56 10.01
C HIS A 422 14.09 -52.30 10.59
N ASP A 423 13.91 -52.25 11.91
CA ASP A 423 13.42 -51.08 12.63
C ASP A 423 14.45 -49.94 12.61
N LEU A 424 15.74 -50.25 12.71
CA LEU A 424 16.83 -49.28 12.55
C LEU A 424 16.96 -48.79 11.11
N GLU A 425 16.79 -49.64 10.09
CA GLU A 425 16.77 -49.24 8.68
C GLU A 425 15.53 -48.40 8.34
N SER A 426 14.36 -48.73 8.91
CA SER A 426 13.13 -47.94 8.77
C SER A 426 13.24 -46.58 9.47
N ASN A 427 13.82 -46.55 10.68
CA ASN A 427 14.12 -45.31 11.39
C ASN A 427 15.20 -44.49 10.69
N LEU A 428 16.23 -45.12 10.13
CA LEU A 428 17.25 -44.45 9.32
C LEU A 428 16.61 -43.81 8.09
N LYS A 429 15.71 -44.52 7.40
CA LYS A 429 15.00 -44.00 6.23
C LYS A 429 14.03 -42.85 6.58
N LYS A 430 13.37 -42.92 7.74
CA LYS A 430 12.59 -41.80 8.28
C LYS A 430 13.48 -40.62 8.65
N LYS A 431 14.65 -40.86 9.25
CA LYS A 431 15.63 -39.81 9.59
C LYS A 431 16.30 -39.22 8.36
N GLU A 432 16.50 -39.97 7.29
CA GLU A 432 16.94 -39.49 5.99
C GLU A 432 15.87 -38.61 5.34
N GLN A 433 14.60 -39.00 5.39
CA GLN A 433 13.48 -38.18 4.91
C GLN A 433 13.29 -36.91 5.74
N GLU A 434 13.43 -36.97 7.07
CA GLU A 434 13.42 -35.80 7.95
C GLU A 434 14.62 -34.89 7.69
N MET A 435 15.83 -35.44 7.47
CA MET A 435 17.00 -34.65 7.06
C MET A 435 16.79 -33.98 5.71
N GLN A 436 16.17 -34.67 4.75
CA GLN A 436 15.91 -34.11 3.43
C GLN A 436 14.84 -33.02 3.47
N ALA A 437 13.81 -33.18 4.31
CA ALA A 437 12.82 -32.15 4.59
C ALA A 437 13.41 -30.94 5.35
N LEU A 438 14.31 -31.19 6.31
CA LEU A 438 15.03 -30.13 7.02
C LEU A 438 16.04 -29.42 6.11
N SER A 439 16.68 -30.13 5.17
CA SER A 439 17.56 -29.55 4.16
C SER A 439 16.79 -28.66 3.18
N SER A 440 15.60 -29.10 2.74
CA SER A 440 14.69 -28.27 1.93
C SER A 440 14.22 -27.03 2.68
N LYS A 441 13.84 -27.16 3.96
CA LYS A 441 13.49 -26.00 4.80
C LYS A 441 14.68 -25.08 5.02
N LEU A 442 15.90 -25.62 5.15
CA LEU A 442 17.12 -24.82 5.28
C LEU A 442 17.42 -24.06 3.98
N GLU A 443 17.20 -24.66 2.81
CA GLU A 443 17.32 -23.99 1.51
C GLU A 443 16.27 -22.88 1.32
N ASP A 444 15.03 -23.12 1.76
CA ASP A 444 13.95 -22.11 1.74
C ASP A 444 14.28 -20.94 2.68
N GLU A 445 14.74 -21.23 3.90
CA GLU A 445 15.19 -20.20 4.87
C GLU A 445 16.43 -19.46 4.37
N GLN A 446 17.39 -20.12 3.73
CA GLN A 446 18.53 -19.47 3.07
C GLN A 446 18.08 -18.58 1.91
N GLY A 447 17.07 -19.00 1.14
CA GLY A 447 16.42 -18.17 0.12
C GLY A 447 15.73 -16.93 0.71
N LEU A 448 15.08 -17.08 1.87
CA LEU A 448 14.45 -15.98 2.59
C LEU A 448 15.49 -15.01 3.16
N VAL A 449 16.58 -15.52 3.73
CA VAL A 449 17.73 -14.73 4.21
C VAL A 449 18.38 -13.96 3.05
N ALA A 450 18.57 -14.59 1.88
CA ALA A 450 19.10 -13.92 0.69
C ALA A 450 18.16 -12.80 0.18
N LYS A 451 16.84 -13.01 0.27
CA LYS A 451 15.82 -12.00 -0.09
C LYS A 451 15.81 -10.84 0.91
N MET A 452 15.89 -11.13 2.21
CA MET A 452 16.01 -10.13 3.28
C MET A 452 17.32 -9.34 3.16
N GLN A 453 18.45 -9.98 2.82
CA GLN A 453 19.72 -9.29 2.57
C GLN A 453 19.67 -8.37 1.35
N ARG A 454 18.93 -8.72 0.29
CA ARG A 454 18.68 -7.80 -0.83
C ARG A 454 17.82 -6.62 -0.42
N GLN A 455 16.75 -6.84 0.34
CA GLN A 455 15.91 -5.76 0.88
C GLN A 455 16.68 -4.85 1.84
N ILE A 456 17.57 -5.40 2.67
CA ILE A 456 18.45 -4.61 3.53
C ILE A 456 19.40 -3.75 2.69
N LYS A 457 19.98 -4.29 1.62
CA LYS A 457 20.82 -3.50 0.68
C LYS A 457 20.03 -2.40 -0.03
N GLU A 458 18.83 -2.69 -0.50
CA GLU A 458 17.94 -1.70 -1.14
C GLU A 458 17.53 -0.59 -0.17
N LEU A 459 17.22 -0.94 1.08
CA LEU A 459 16.93 0.02 2.13
C LEU A 459 18.17 0.83 2.54
N GLN A 460 19.35 0.23 2.56
CA GLN A 460 20.62 0.93 2.80
C GLN A 460 20.94 1.93 1.68
N THR A 461 20.76 1.56 0.42
CA THR A 461 20.89 2.51 -0.71
C THR A 461 19.84 3.61 -0.63
N ARG A 462 18.62 3.29 -0.19
CA ARG A 462 17.56 4.30 -0.03
C ARG A 462 17.86 5.27 1.12
N ILE A 463 18.46 4.78 2.20
CA ILE A 463 18.94 5.61 3.31
C ILE A 463 20.05 6.55 2.81
N GLN A 464 21.02 6.05 2.04
CA GLN A 464 22.07 6.89 1.45
C GLN A 464 21.50 7.96 0.51
N GLU A 465 20.53 7.61 -0.35
CA GLU A 465 19.85 8.59 -1.20
C GLU A 465 19.12 9.67 -0.38
N LEU A 466 18.42 9.27 0.69
CA LEU A 466 17.72 10.21 1.57
C LEU A 466 18.69 11.07 2.39
N GLU A 467 19.86 10.55 2.76
CA GLU A 467 20.94 11.30 3.41
C GLU A 467 21.56 12.32 2.44
N GLU A 468 21.75 11.96 1.17
CA GLU A 468 22.20 12.88 0.13
C GLU A 468 21.16 13.96 -0.19
N GLU A 469 19.87 13.61 -0.27
CA GLU A 469 18.77 14.58 -0.41
C GLU A 469 18.70 15.53 0.80
N LEU A 470 18.88 15.02 2.03
CA LEU A 470 18.92 15.83 3.25
C LEU A 470 20.12 16.78 3.27
N GLU A 471 21.29 16.34 2.78
CA GLU A 471 22.47 17.19 2.67
C GLU A 471 22.32 18.26 1.58
N GLN A 472 21.69 17.92 0.45
CA GLN A 472 21.32 18.90 -0.58
C GLN A 472 20.33 19.94 -0.05
N GLU A 473 19.33 19.52 0.73
CA GLU A 473 18.34 20.40 1.35
C GLU A 473 18.99 21.29 2.43
N ARG A 474 19.95 20.77 3.20
CA ARG A 474 20.76 21.55 4.15
C ARG A 474 21.61 22.60 3.43
N GLN A 475 22.23 22.26 2.31
CA GLN A 475 22.99 23.22 1.50
C GLN A 475 22.09 24.27 0.84
N ALA A 476 20.90 23.88 0.36
CA ALA A 476 19.90 24.80 -0.18
C ALA A 476 19.38 25.76 0.89
N ARG A 477 19.10 25.25 2.09
CA ARG A 477 18.71 26.04 3.27
C ARG A 477 19.81 27.01 3.68
N SER A 478 21.06 26.57 3.74
CA SER A 478 22.20 27.45 4.04
C SER A 478 22.38 28.56 2.99
N LYS A 479 22.19 28.26 1.70
CA LYS A 479 22.20 29.28 0.63
C LYS A 479 21.04 30.26 0.76
N SER A 480 19.84 29.78 1.05
CA SER A 480 18.66 30.61 1.29
C SER A 480 18.84 31.49 2.53
N GLU A 481 19.46 30.96 3.59
CA GLU A 481 19.76 31.71 4.81
C GLU A 481 20.84 32.77 4.60
N LYS A 482 21.84 32.53 3.74
CA LYS A 482 22.78 33.57 3.28
C LYS A 482 22.07 34.67 2.50
N VAL A 483 21.19 34.32 1.56
CA VAL A 483 20.40 35.31 0.81
C VAL A 483 19.47 36.10 1.73
N ARG A 484 18.85 35.45 2.73
CA ARG A 484 18.05 36.10 3.76
C ARG A 484 18.88 37.07 4.60
N ASN A 485 20.08 36.68 5.02
CA ASN A 485 20.99 37.53 5.78
C ASN A 485 21.52 38.70 4.93
N ASP A 486 21.80 38.49 3.64
CA ASP A 486 22.17 39.57 2.71
C ASP A 486 21.01 40.54 2.47
N LEU A 487 19.78 40.05 2.35
CA LEU A 487 18.58 40.89 2.25
C LEU A 487 18.27 41.61 3.56
N GLN A 488 18.52 40.98 4.70
CA GLN A 488 18.41 41.60 6.02
C GLN A 488 19.45 42.70 6.20
N ARG A 489 20.69 42.48 5.74
CA ARG A 489 21.73 43.51 5.71
C ARG A 489 21.39 44.66 4.75
N GLN A 490 20.78 44.37 3.60
CA GLN A 490 20.28 45.41 2.69
C GLN A 490 19.10 46.19 3.29
N LEU A 491 18.25 45.54 4.08
CA LEU A 491 17.19 46.20 4.84
C LEU A 491 17.76 47.06 5.97
N GLU A 492 18.79 46.60 6.68
CA GLU A 492 19.51 47.38 7.67
C GLU A 492 20.24 48.57 7.03
N GLU A 493 20.90 48.41 5.88
CA GLU A 493 21.50 49.53 5.11
C GLU A 493 20.44 50.53 4.58
N LEU A 494 19.25 50.04 4.19
CA LEU A 494 18.14 50.92 3.80
C LEU A 494 17.50 51.61 5.01
N SER A 495 17.48 50.95 6.17
CA SER A 495 16.99 51.52 7.42
C SER A 495 17.98 52.54 7.98
N GLU A 496 19.30 52.30 7.90
CA GLU A 496 20.34 53.28 8.20
C GLU A 496 20.27 54.46 7.24
N ARG A 497 20.02 54.25 5.93
CA ARG A 497 19.77 55.35 4.99
C ARG A 497 18.49 56.12 5.29
N LEU A 498 17.46 55.44 5.82
CA LEU A 498 16.21 56.07 6.26
C LEU A 498 16.42 56.86 7.55
N ASP A 499 17.22 56.36 8.49
CA ASP A 499 17.62 57.04 9.72
C ASP A 499 18.60 58.19 9.45
N GLU A 500 19.49 58.08 8.47
CA GLU A 500 20.33 59.18 7.98
C GLU A 500 19.48 60.25 7.27
N ALA A 501 18.47 59.86 6.49
CA ALA A 501 17.50 60.79 5.90
C ALA A 501 16.61 61.42 6.98
N GLY A 502 16.21 60.66 8.00
CA GLY A 502 15.49 61.12 9.18
C GLY A 502 16.31 62.10 10.01
N GLY A 503 17.59 61.80 10.23
CA GLY A 503 18.58 62.64 10.89
C GLY A 503 18.89 63.92 10.11
N ALA A 504 18.96 63.86 8.77
CA ALA A 504 19.07 65.03 7.91
C ALA A 504 17.82 65.93 8.02
N THR A 505 16.64 65.33 8.18
CA THR A 505 15.36 66.05 8.37
C THR A 505 15.25 66.65 9.79
N GLN A 506 15.76 65.96 10.81
CA GLN A 506 15.87 66.42 12.19
C GLN A 506 16.88 67.58 12.32
N ALA A 507 18.03 67.48 11.64
CA ALA A 507 19.04 68.53 11.56
C ALA A 507 18.53 69.77 10.81
N GLN A 508 17.67 69.59 9.79
CA GLN A 508 16.98 70.68 9.11
C GLN A 508 15.96 71.38 10.03
N LEU A 509 15.27 70.63 10.90
CA LEU A 509 14.36 71.14 11.93
C LEU A 509 15.11 71.88 13.05
N GLU A 510 16.26 71.38 13.51
CA GLU A 510 17.13 72.09 14.46
C GLU A 510 17.79 73.33 13.85
N MET A 511 18.16 73.31 12.57
CA MET A 511 18.61 74.50 11.83
C MET A 511 17.51 75.56 11.67
N ASN A 512 16.25 75.14 11.49
CA ASN A 512 15.11 76.06 11.50
C ASN A 512 14.84 76.63 12.91
N LYS A 513 14.96 75.83 13.98
CA LYS A 513 14.91 76.34 15.37
C LYS A 513 16.06 77.29 15.70
N LYS A 514 17.27 77.03 15.19
CA LYS A 514 18.41 77.97 15.30
C LYS A 514 18.18 79.26 14.51
N ARG A 515 17.55 79.20 13.34
CA ARG A 515 17.14 80.40 12.57
C ARG A 515 16.03 81.20 13.25
N GLU A 516 15.08 80.55 13.92
CA GLU A 516 14.07 81.23 14.76
C GLU A 516 14.71 81.87 16.00
N ALA A 517 15.69 81.21 16.62
CA ALA A 517 16.46 81.76 17.73
C ALA A 517 17.38 82.93 17.32
N GLU A 518 17.98 82.88 16.12
CA GLU A 518 18.74 83.99 15.53
C GLU A 518 17.83 85.18 15.14
N LEU A 519 16.61 84.93 14.67
CA LEU A 519 15.60 85.97 14.45
C LEU A 519 15.15 86.65 15.75
N ALA A 520 15.07 85.89 16.86
CA ALA A 520 14.80 86.46 18.18
C ALA A 520 16.00 87.25 18.75
N LYS A 521 17.24 86.84 18.44
CA LYS A 521 18.47 87.55 18.81
C LYS A 521 18.63 88.86 18.03
N LEU A 522 18.40 88.85 16.71
CA LEU A 522 18.45 90.05 15.86
C LEU A 522 17.38 91.09 16.22
N ARG A 523 16.28 90.69 16.86
CA ARG A 523 15.30 91.64 17.43
C ARG A 523 15.82 92.34 18.69
N ARG A 524 16.57 91.63 19.56
CA ARG A 524 17.22 92.23 20.74
C ARG A 524 18.40 93.12 20.35
N ASP A 525 19.20 92.71 19.36
CA ASP A 525 20.34 93.49 18.87
C ASP A 525 19.89 94.81 18.19
N LEU A 526 18.66 94.86 17.67
CA LEU A 526 18.04 96.06 17.07
C LEU A 526 17.48 97.04 18.13
N GLU A 527 17.07 96.53 19.30
CA GLU A 527 16.74 97.34 20.48
C GLU A 527 18.01 97.91 21.15
N GLU A 528 19.11 97.14 21.19
CA GLU A 528 20.39 97.56 21.76
C GLU A 528 21.13 98.61 20.88
N ALA A 529 20.97 98.53 19.56
CA ALA A 529 21.48 99.54 18.63
C ALA A 529 20.76 100.91 18.76
N ASN A 530 19.48 100.92 19.14
CA ASN A 530 18.74 102.16 19.41
C ASN A 530 19.20 102.84 20.72
N MET A 531 19.59 102.09 21.75
CA MET A 531 20.18 102.65 22.98
C MET A 531 21.58 103.23 22.76
N ASN A 532 22.38 102.67 21.84
CA ASN A 532 23.73 103.16 21.55
C ASN A 532 23.76 104.48 20.75
N HIS A 533 22.69 104.85 20.05
CA HIS A 533 22.60 106.15 19.37
C HIS A 533 22.34 107.33 20.32
N GLU A 534 21.77 107.10 21.51
CA GLU A 534 21.63 108.15 22.54
C GLU A 534 22.94 108.44 23.27
N GLY A 535 23.85 107.45 23.40
CA GLY A 535 25.14 107.60 24.09
C GLY A 535 26.20 108.42 23.35
N GLN A 536 26.10 108.53 22.02
CA GLN A 536 27.07 109.25 21.18
C GLN A 536 26.97 110.78 21.27
N LEU A 537 25.90 111.32 21.86
CA LEU A 537 25.73 112.75 22.13
C LEU A 537 26.48 113.23 23.39
N ALA A 538 26.94 112.32 24.27
CA ALA A 538 27.58 112.67 25.55
C ALA A 538 29.12 112.75 25.51
N SER A 539 29.79 112.21 24.48
CA SER A 539 31.26 112.05 24.48
C SER A 539 32.07 113.26 23.96
N LEU A 540 31.42 114.35 23.54
CA LEU A 540 32.08 115.53 22.95
C LEU A 540 32.50 116.62 23.96
N ARG A 541 32.27 116.46 25.28
CA ARG A 541 32.50 117.53 26.29
C ARG A 541 33.73 117.38 27.21
N LYS A 542 34.48 116.28 27.19
CA LYS A 542 35.52 116.01 28.23
C LYS A 542 36.95 115.79 27.71
N LYS A 543 37.29 116.36 26.56
CA LYS A 543 38.62 116.26 25.92
C LYS A 543 39.49 117.52 26.02
N HIS A 544 39.21 118.45 26.94
CA HIS A 544 39.86 119.77 26.90
C HIS A 544 40.39 120.31 28.24
N ASN A 545 40.96 119.48 29.11
CA ASN A 545 41.78 119.95 30.24
C ASN A 545 42.67 118.78 30.65
N ASP A 546 43.51 118.31 29.73
CA ASP A 546 44.95 118.57 29.82
C ASP A 546 45.50 118.10 31.18
N ALA A 547 46.21 116.99 31.19
CA ALA A 547 47.64 117.01 30.92
C ALA A 547 48.42 117.26 32.21
N VAL A 548 49.60 116.64 32.20
CA VAL A 548 50.76 117.16 32.89
C VAL A 548 50.66 117.03 34.41
N ALA A 549 51.14 115.89 34.92
CA ALA A 549 52.43 115.88 35.63
C ALA A 549 52.56 114.74 36.66
N GLU A 550 51.46 114.14 37.12
CA GLU A 550 51.49 113.38 38.39
C GLU A 550 51.75 111.86 38.24
N MET A 551 51.81 111.34 37.02
CA MET A 551 51.87 109.89 36.75
C MET A 551 53.28 109.26 36.83
N SER A 552 54.33 109.99 37.23
CA SER A 552 55.69 109.43 37.27
C SER A 552 56.10 108.83 38.62
N ASP A 553 55.56 109.29 39.75
CA ASP A 553 56.04 108.88 41.09
C ASP A 553 55.25 107.72 41.73
N GLN A 554 54.10 107.33 41.17
CA GLN A 554 53.31 106.20 41.70
C GLN A 554 53.77 104.81 41.21
N LEU A 555 54.75 104.74 40.31
CA LEU A 555 55.18 103.48 39.67
C LEU A 555 56.00 102.56 40.59
N ASP A 556 56.74 103.11 41.57
CA ASP A 556 57.66 102.34 42.42
C ASP A 556 56.97 101.58 43.57
N GLN A 557 55.76 101.96 43.98
CA GLN A 557 55.01 101.24 45.02
C GLN A 557 54.34 99.96 44.52
N VAL A 558 54.04 99.84 43.23
CA VAL A 558 53.31 98.70 42.64
C VAL A 558 54.20 97.47 42.47
N GLN A 559 55.52 97.63 42.32
CA GLN A 559 56.44 96.50 42.11
C GLN A 559 56.59 95.58 43.33
N LYS A 560 56.44 96.09 44.56
CA LYS A 560 56.53 95.28 45.79
C LYS A 560 55.26 94.46 46.09
N ALA A 561 54.08 94.95 45.70
CA ALA A 561 52.82 94.22 45.88
C ALA A 561 52.69 93.00 44.93
N LYS A 562 53.30 93.08 43.74
CA LYS A 562 53.30 92.01 42.74
C LYS A 562 54.02 90.74 43.21
N ALA A 563 55.18 90.87 43.86
CA ALA A 563 56.01 89.74 44.29
C ALA A 563 55.38 88.86 45.38
N LYS A 564 54.42 89.40 46.15
CA LYS A 564 53.67 88.63 47.17
C LYS A 564 52.53 87.81 46.53
N SER A 565 51.82 88.41 45.57
CA SER A 565 50.71 87.75 44.86
C SER A 565 51.19 86.57 43.99
N ASP A 566 52.39 86.65 43.41
CA ASP A 566 52.94 85.56 42.60
C ASP A 566 53.26 84.29 43.43
N LYS A 567 53.59 84.42 44.72
CA LYS A 567 53.85 83.26 45.61
C LYS A 567 52.56 82.56 46.05
N GLU A 568 51.50 83.32 46.32
CA GLU A 568 50.18 82.76 46.67
C GLU A 568 49.54 82.05 45.45
N LYS A 569 49.77 82.57 44.24
CA LYS A 569 49.30 81.94 42.99
C LYS A 569 49.90 80.56 42.75
N VAL A 570 51.19 80.37 43.00
CA VAL A 570 51.86 79.06 42.81
C VAL A 570 51.41 78.03 43.84
N ALA A 571 51.09 78.46 45.06
CA ALA A 571 50.52 77.57 46.09
C ALA A 571 49.12 77.08 45.70
N TYR A 572 48.23 77.97 45.28
CA TYR A 572 46.88 77.59 44.83
C TYR A 572 46.88 76.78 43.53
N GLN A 573 47.87 76.95 42.66
CA GLN A 573 48.01 76.12 41.46
C GLN A 573 48.33 74.66 41.79
N ARG A 574 49.19 74.41 42.79
CA ARG A 574 49.50 73.04 43.24
C ARG A 574 48.31 72.37 43.93
N GLU A 575 47.58 73.10 44.78
CA GLU A 575 46.36 72.56 45.41
C GLU A 575 45.26 72.25 44.37
N LEU A 576 45.18 73.04 43.29
CA LEU A 576 44.26 72.76 42.17
C LEU A 576 44.66 71.52 41.36
N GLU A 577 45.95 71.30 41.12
CA GLU A 577 46.47 70.12 40.42
C GLU A 577 46.24 68.84 41.25
N ASP A 578 46.47 68.89 42.56
CA ASP A 578 46.24 67.75 43.47
C ASP A 578 44.73 67.42 43.60
N LEU A 579 43.86 68.43 43.67
CA LEU A 579 42.40 68.24 43.67
C LEU A 579 41.86 67.71 42.34
N HIS A 580 42.44 68.11 41.20
CA HIS A 580 42.08 67.56 39.89
C HIS A 580 42.49 66.09 39.77
N ALA A 581 43.70 65.74 40.22
CA ALA A 581 44.15 64.35 40.22
C ALA A 581 43.26 63.46 41.09
N ALA A 582 42.84 63.93 42.27
CA ALA A 582 41.90 63.21 43.13
C ALA A 582 40.50 63.08 42.50
N MET A 583 40.00 64.13 41.83
CA MET A 583 38.70 64.11 41.14
C MET A 583 38.70 63.11 39.97
N ASP A 584 39.77 63.05 39.18
CA ASP A 584 39.88 62.11 38.06
C ASP A 584 39.97 60.66 38.52
N GLN A 585 40.64 60.41 39.64
CA GLN A 585 40.75 59.08 40.23
C GLN A 585 39.39 58.59 40.74
N GLU A 586 38.61 59.48 41.36
CA GLU A 586 37.27 59.16 41.88
C GLU A 586 36.22 59.04 40.76
N ASN A 587 36.35 59.82 39.68
CA ASN A 587 35.50 59.65 38.50
C ASN A 587 35.75 58.32 37.80
N LYS A 588 37.00 57.83 37.75
CA LYS A 588 37.30 56.49 37.22
C LYS A 588 36.71 55.38 38.10
N ALA A 589 36.90 55.48 39.42
CA ALA A 589 36.31 54.51 40.36
C ALA A 589 34.78 54.46 40.25
N LYS A 590 34.12 55.62 40.08
CA LYS A 590 32.68 55.71 39.85
C LYS A 590 32.25 55.09 38.52
N GLN A 591 32.98 55.33 37.43
CA GLN A 591 32.65 54.75 36.13
C GLN A 591 32.78 53.21 36.12
N ASP A 592 33.79 52.67 36.81
CA ASP A 592 33.97 51.23 36.95
C ASP A 592 32.88 50.61 37.85
N ALA A 593 32.48 51.29 38.92
CA ALA A 593 31.35 50.88 39.76
C ALA A 593 30.01 50.92 38.99
N ASP A 594 29.74 51.95 38.21
CA ASP A 594 28.52 52.06 37.38
C ASP A 594 28.46 50.97 36.30
N ARG A 595 29.61 50.61 35.70
CA ARG A 595 29.69 49.48 34.75
C ARG A 595 29.41 48.15 35.41
N PHE A 596 29.96 47.93 36.61
CA PHE A 596 29.74 46.69 37.36
C PHE A 596 28.28 46.59 37.86
N SER A 597 27.68 47.70 38.30
CA SER A 597 26.27 47.76 38.69
C SER A 597 25.36 47.40 37.52
N LYS A 598 25.60 47.97 36.33
CA LYS A 598 24.83 47.65 35.13
C LYS A 598 25.00 46.19 34.70
N GLN A 599 26.20 45.62 34.85
CA GLN A 599 26.43 44.21 34.53
C GLN A 599 25.68 43.27 35.48
N LEU A 600 25.62 43.59 36.77
CA LEU A 600 24.84 42.86 37.76
C LEU A 600 23.33 43.01 37.53
N GLU A 601 22.84 44.19 37.17
CA GLU A 601 21.44 44.43 36.80
C GLU A 601 21.04 43.60 35.57
N LEU A 602 21.92 43.50 34.56
CA LEU A 602 21.69 42.68 33.37
C LEU A 602 21.62 41.19 33.73
N GLN A 603 22.54 40.70 34.55
CA GLN A 603 22.53 39.31 35.03
C GLN A 603 21.29 39.00 35.87
N LEU A 604 20.85 39.94 36.70
CA LEU A 604 19.65 39.79 37.53
C LEU A 604 18.40 39.75 36.65
N ALA A 605 18.29 40.62 35.64
CA ALA A 605 17.21 40.60 34.66
C ALA A 605 17.16 39.30 33.84
N GLU A 606 18.32 38.77 33.43
CA GLU A 606 18.42 37.48 32.73
C GLU A 606 17.98 36.30 33.60
N LEU A 607 18.37 36.29 34.88
CA LEU A 607 17.95 35.27 35.83
C LEU A 607 16.44 35.36 36.15
N GLN A 608 15.90 36.58 36.23
CA GLN A 608 14.48 36.80 36.44
C GLN A 608 13.65 36.33 35.24
N ALA A 609 14.09 36.66 34.01
CA ALA A 609 13.47 36.17 32.79
C ALA A 609 13.52 34.63 32.67
N LYS A 610 14.64 34.01 33.07
CA LYS A 610 14.76 32.54 33.13
C LYS A 610 13.83 31.92 34.18
N ASN A 611 13.66 32.56 35.34
CA ASN A 611 12.76 32.06 36.38
C ASN A 611 11.29 32.18 35.95
N ASP A 612 10.91 33.27 35.30
CA ASP A 612 9.56 33.46 34.75
C ASP A 612 9.25 32.43 33.65
N GLU A 613 10.22 32.15 32.79
CA GLU A 613 10.12 31.11 31.75
C GLU A 613 9.99 29.72 32.36
N GLN A 614 10.81 29.37 33.36
CA GLN A 614 10.69 28.10 34.08
C GLN A 614 9.34 27.96 34.80
N THR A 615 8.83 29.05 35.37
CA THR A 615 7.52 29.09 36.03
C THR A 615 6.38 28.88 35.03
N ARG A 616 6.47 29.49 33.82
CA ARG A 616 5.52 29.23 32.73
C ARG A 616 5.56 27.79 32.27
N GLN A 617 6.75 27.22 32.07
CA GLN A 617 6.92 25.82 31.68
C GLN A 617 6.33 24.87 32.73
N LEU A 618 6.53 25.13 34.02
CA LEU A 618 5.91 24.35 35.10
C LEU A 618 4.37 24.44 35.10
N HIS A 619 3.82 25.61 34.78
CA HIS A 619 2.38 25.79 34.63
C HIS A 619 1.83 25.00 33.42
N ASP A 620 2.53 25.05 32.28
CA ASP A 620 2.17 24.30 31.07
C ASP A 620 2.27 22.78 31.30
N TYR A 621 3.31 22.31 31.98
CA TYR A 621 3.42 20.89 32.36
C TYR A 621 2.32 20.45 33.33
N THR A 622 1.90 21.33 34.25
CA THR A 622 0.80 21.04 35.18
C THR A 622 -0.54 20.96 34.44
N ASN A 623 -0.79 21.86 33.49
CA ASN A 623 -1.98 21.83 32.64
C ASN A 623 -2.00 20.60 31.72
N MET A 624 -0.86 20.25 31.13
CA MET A 624 -0.70 19.04 30.32
C MET A 624 -0.95 17.78 31.14
N LYS A 625 -0.41 17.70 32.36
CA LYS A 625 -0.65 16.60 33.29
C LYS A 625 -2.14 16.46 33.64
N ASN A 626 -2.83 17.56 33.92
CA ASN A 626 -4.26 17.54 34.23
C ASN A 626 -5.09 17.08 33.03
N ARG A 627 -4.72 17.50 31.81
CA ARG A 627 -5.36 17.07 30.57
C ARG A 627 -5.16 15.58 30.29
N ILE A 628 -3.94 15.09 30.45
CA ILE A 628 -3.63 13.65 30.33
C ILE A 628 -4.40 12.85 31.38
N ASN A 629 -4.55 13.36 32.60
CA ASN A 629 -5.33 12.70 33.64
C ASN A 629 -6.83 12.63 33.30
N SER A 630 -7.42 13.69 32.73
CA SER A 630 -8.81 13.64 32.25
C SER A 630 -8.97 12.67 31.08
N GLU A 631 -8.04 12.68 30.12
CA GLU A 631 -8.04 11.77 28.98
C GLU A 631 -7.89 10.31 29.43
N ASN A 632 -7.05 10.03 30.43
CA ASN A 632 -6.94 8.71 31.03
C ASN A 632 -8.23 8.27 31.74
N ALA A 633 -8.93 9.17 32.42
CA ALA A 633 -10.22 8.86 33.05
C ALA A 633 -11.31 8.55 32.00
N ASP A 634 -11.34 9.30 30.91
CA ASP A 634 -12.26 9.06 29.79
C ASP A 634 -11.94 7.76 29.05
N LEU A 635 -10.65 7.45 28.85
CA LEU A 635 -10.21 6.19 28.25
C LEU A 635 -10.52 4.98 29.14
N MET A 636 -10.37 5.10 30.46
CA MET A 636 -10.79 4.06 31.39
C MET A 636 -12.30 3.80 31.31
N ARG A 637 -13.11 4.85 31.21
CA ARG A 637 -14.57 4.71 31.03
C ARG A 637 -14.94 4.07 29.69
N GLN A 638 -14.27 4.45 28.61
CA GLN A 638 -14.46 3.81 27.29
C GLN A 638 -14.05 2.33 27.30
N LEU A 639 -13.00 1.99 28.05
CA LEU A 639 -12.57 0.60 28.23
C LEU A 639 -13.63 -0.21 28.98
N GLU A 640 -14.19 0.33 30.08
CA GLU A 640 -15.28 -0.32 30.83
C GLU A 640 -16.54 -0.53 29.97
N ASP A 641 -16.92 0.47 29.15
CA ASP A 641 -18.04 0.34 28.21
C ASP A 641 -17.76 -0.73 27.13
N ALA A 642 -16.53 -0.77 26.60
CA ALA A 642 -16.12 -1.77 25.61
C ALA A 642 -16.07 -3.19 26.20
N GLU A 643 -15.59 -3.36 27.44
CA GLU A 643 -15.59 -4.64 28.16
C GLU A 643 -17.02 -5.13 28.44
N SER A 644 -17.94 -4.23 28.80
CA SER A 644 -19.36 -4.52 28.95
C SER A 644 -19.99 -4.99 27.62
N GLN A 645 -19.66 -4.31 26.51
CA GLN A 645 -20.09 -4.74 25.17
C GLN A 645 -19.49 -6.09 24.78
N LEU A 646 -18.22 -6.33 25.07
CA LEU A 646 -17.56 -7.61 24.79
C LEU A 646 -18.19 -8.75 25.58
N ASN A 647 -18.55 -8.51 26.84
CA ASN A 647 -19.27 -9.47 27.68
C ASN A 647 -20.68 -9.77 27.15
N SER A 648 -21.41 -8.77 26.63
CA SER A 648 -22.72 -9.01 26.02
C SER A 648 -22.62 -9.77 24.69
N LEU A 649 -21.63 -9.44 23.84
CA LEU A 649 -21.33 -10.17 22.61
C LEU A 649 -20.88 -11.61 22.88
N ASN A 650 -20.10 -11.86 23.92
CA ASN A 650 -19.71 -13.22 24.32
C ASN A 650 -20.92 -14.06 24.76
N ARG A 651 -21.91 -13.46 25.43
CA ARG A 651 -23.17 -14.14 25.76
C ARG A 651 -23.98 -14.48 24.51
N LEU A 652 -24.11 -13.54 23.57
CA LEU A 652 -24.77 -13.76 22.29
C LEU A 652 -24.06 -14.83 21.45
N LYS A 653 -22.72 -14.81 21.41
CA LYS A 653 -21.90 -15.84 20.76
C LYS A 653 -22.17 -17.22 21.35
N SER A 654 -22.19 -17.33 22.68
CA SER A 654 -22.52 -18.59 23.37
C SER A 654 -23.92 -19.08 23.02
N GLN A 655 -24.92 -18.18 23.01
CA GLN A 655 -26.29 -18.53 22.60
C GLN A 655 -26.38 -19.02 21.15
N TYR A 656 -25.73 -18.33 20.21
CA TYR A 656 -25.70 -18.76 18.81
C TYR A 656 -24.92 -20.06 18.60
N GLN A 657 -23.89 -20.30 19.41
CA GLN A 657 -23.16 -21.56 19.40
C GLN A 657 -24.03 -22.73 19.86
N THR A 658 -24.85 -22.53 20.90
CA THR A 658 -25.84 -23.53 21.33
C THR A 658 -26.91 -23.77 20.26
N GLN A 659 -27.42 -22.71 19.62
CA GLN A 659 -28.39 -22.84 18.53
C GLN A 659 -27.82 -23.58 17.31
N LEU A 660 -26.53 -23.35 17.00
CA LEU A 660 -25.83 -24.06 15.93
C LEU A 660 -25.64 -25.54 16.26
N GLU A 661 -25.34 -25.88 17.52
CA GLU A 661 -25.25 -27.26 17.98
C GLU A 661 -26.60 -27.98 17.95
N GLU A 662 -27.69 -27.28 18.29
CA GLU A 662 -29.05 -27.79 18.22
C GLU A 662 -29.49 -28.04 16.76
N ALA A 663 -29.21 -27.09 15.85
CA ALA A 663 -29.48 -27.25 14.42
C ALA A 663 -28.64 -28.36 13.76
N LYS A 664 -27.42 -28.61 14.26
CA LYS A 664 -26.61 -29.75 13.81
C LYS A 664 -27.21 -31.07 14.29
N ARG A 665 -27.68 -31.14 15.54
CA ARG A 665 -28.35 -32.34 16.06
C ARG A 665 -29.61 -32.68 15.27
N THR A 666 -30.45 -31.68 14.95
CA THR A 666 -31.64 -31.92 14.13
C THR A 666 -31.29 -32.39 12.72
N ALA A 667 -30.25 -31.82 12.09
CA ALA A 667 -29.76 -32.29 10.79
C ALA A 667 -29.20 -33.73 10.84
N ASP A 668 -28.52 -34.09 11.93
CA ASP A 668 -28.02 -35.46 12.17
C ASP A 668 -29.17 -36.45 12.43
N GLU A 669 -30.25 -36.01 13.08
CA GLU A 669 -31.48 -36.80 13.27
C GLU A 669 -32.23 -37.01 11.95
N GLU A 670 -32.41 -35.94 11.15
CA GLU A 670 -33.03 -36.03 9.82
C GLU A 670 -32.23 -36.93 8.86
N THR A 671 -30.89 -36.86 8.92
CA THR A 671 -30.05 -37.78 8.12
C THR A 671 -30.18 -39.21 8.59
N ARG A 672 -30.26 -39.49 9.90
CA ARG A 672 -30.55 -40.84 10.41
C ARG A 672 -31.93 -41.35 9.98
N GLU A 673 -32.95 -40.52 10.07
CA GLU A 673 -34.30 -40.86 9.60
C GLU A 673 -34.32 -41.13 8.09
N ARG A 674 -33.59 -40.34 7.30
CA ARG A 674 -33.43 -40.58 5.86
C ARG A 674 -32.74 -41.91 5.56
N HIS A 675 -31.72 -42.29 6.34
CA HIS A 675 -31.08 -43.59 6.20
C HIS A 675 -32.03 -44.74 6.60
N ASN A 676 -32.82 -44.57 7.66
CA ASN A 676 -33.83 -45.55 8.06
C ASN A 676 -34.94 -45.70 7.01
N LEU A 677 -35.44 -44.61 6.45
CA LEU A 677 -36.41 -44.61 5.37
C LEU A 677 -35.84 -45.21 4.08
N ALA A 678 -34.58 -44.94 3.75
CA ALA A 678 -33.91 -45.57 2.62
C ALA A 678 -33.71 -47.08 2.82
N ALA A 679 -33.43 -47.52 4.06
CA ALA A 679 -33.36 -48.93 4.40
C ALA A 679 -34.75 -49.61 4.32
N GLN A 680 -35.81 -48.95 4.80
CA GLN A 680 -37.19 -49.44 4.65
C GLN A 680 -37.62 -49.49 3.19
N LEU A 681 -37.26 -48.49 2.38
CA LEU A 681 -37.56 -48.46 0.95
C LEU A 681 -36.84 -49.62 0.23
N LYS A 682 -35.58 -49.90 0.56
CA LYS A 682 -34.87 -51.09 0.07
C LYS A 682 -35.52 -52.40 0.50
N ASN A 683 -36.01 -52.49 1.74
CA ASN A 683 -36.72 -53.68 2.20
C ASN A 683 -38.05 -53.86 1.44
N MET A 684 -38.81 -52.78 1.23
CA MET A 684 -40.06 -52.81 0.46
C MET A 684 -39.82 -53.08 -1.03
N GLU A 685 -38.70 -52.61 -1.59
CA GLU A 685 -38.24 -52.96 -2.94
C GLU A 685 -37.86 -54.44 -3.01
N HIS A 686 -37.18 -54.98 -1.98
CA HIS A 686 -36.87 -56.40 -1.91
C HIS A 686 -38.12 -57.27 -1.71
N GLU A 687 -39.10 -56.81 -0.94
CA GLU A 687 -40.42 -57.46 -0.83
C GLU A 687 -41.20 -57.36 -2.14
N ASN A 688 -41.16 -56.24 -2.86
CA ASN A 688 -41.74 -56.13 -4.20
C ASN A 688 -41.05 -57.05 -5.20
N GLN A 689 -39.72 -57.15 -5.13
CA GLN A 689 -38.92 -58.06 -5.93
C GLN A 689 -39.30 -59.51 -5.61
N SER A 690 -39.40 -59.87 -4.33
CA SER A 690 -39.82 -61.20 -3.89
C SER A 690 -41.26 -61.52 -4.27
N LEU A 691 -42.19 -60.56 -4.22
CA LEU A 691 -43.56 -60.72 -4.68
C LEU A 691 -43.65 -60.82 -6.20
N ARG A 692 -42.76 -60.15 -6.94
CA ARG A 692 -42.62 -60.30 -8.39
C ARG A 692 -42.02 -61.64 -8.73
N GLU A 693 -41.02 -62.11 -7.99
CA GLU A 693 -40.45 -63.45 -8.09
C GLU A 693 -41.51 -64.50 -7.75
N GLN A 694 -42.35 -64.30 -6.73
CA GLN A 694 -43.50 -65.18 -6.44
C GLN A 694 -44.57 -65.11 -7.53
N LEU A 695 -44.84 -63.94 -8.11
CA LEU A 695 -45.77 -63.80 -9.22
C LEU A 695 -45.21 -64.45 -10.49
N GLU A 696 -43.91 -64.36 -10.72
CA GLU A 696 -43.18 -65.05 -11.78
C GLU A 696 -43.13 -66.54 -11.50
N GLU A 697 -42.94 -67.01 -10.27
CA GLU A 697 -43.02 -68.42 -9.87
C GLU A 697 -44.45 -68.96 -9.98
N GLU A 698 -45.48 -68.17 -9.69
CA GLU A 698 -46.89 -68.54 -9.89
C GLU A 698 -47.29 -68.47 -11.37
N ALA A 699 -46.73 -67.54 -12.14
CA ALA A 699 -46.87 -67.50 -13.59
C ALA A 699 -46.11 -68.66 -14.23
N GLU A 700 -44.92 -68.99 -13.72
CA GLU A 700 -44.10 -70.12 -14.11
C GLU A 700 -44.80 -71.40 -13.74
N SER A 701 -45.28 -71.58 -12.51
CA SER A 701 -46.11 -72.69 -12.03
C SER A 701 -47.40 -72.83 -12.83
N LYS A 702 -48.07 -71.73 -13.20
CA LYS A 702 -49.19 -71.76 -14.14
C LYS A 702 -48.75 -72.21 -15.52
N THR A 703 -47.62 -71.72 -16.03
CA THR A 703 -47.03 -72.22 -17.29
C THR A 703 -46.47 -73.63 -17.14
N GLU A 704 -46.13 -74.10 -15.95
CA GLU A 704 -45.62 -75.41 -15.56
C GLU A 704 -46.78 -76.39 -15.50
N MET A 705 -47.96 -75.97 -15.02
CA MET A 705 -49.23 -76.70 -15.08
C MET A 705 -49.78 -76.73 -16.51
N GLN A 706 -49.70 -75.62 -17.25
CA GLN A 706 -50.02 -75.57 -18.67
C GLN A 706 -49.02 -76.43 -19.47
N ARG A 707 -47.75 -76.46 -19.06
CA ARG A 707 -46.72 -77.36 -19.57
C ARG A 707 -46.97 -78.77 -19.12
N HIS A 708 -47.44 -79.09 -17.92
CA HIS A 708 -47.76 -80.45 -17.47
C HIS A 708 -48.97 -80.99 -18.22
N ILE A 709 -49.96 -80.16 -18.52
CA ILE A 709 -51.05 -80.49 -19.45
C ILE A 709 -50.48 -80.72 -20.86
N SER A 710 -49.53 -79.88 -21.30
CA SER A 710 -48.84 -80.06 -22.59
C SER A 710 -47.83 -81.21 -22.60
N LYS A 711 -47.31 -81.61 -21.44
CA LYS A 711 -46.25 -82.61 -21.20
C LYS A 711 -46.88 -83.95 -20.88
N LEU A 712 -48.09 -84.05 -20.35
CA LEU A 712 -48.89 -85.28 -20.41
C LEU A 712 -49.39 -85.52 -21.84
N ASN A 713 -49.80 -84.46 -22.56
CA ASN A 713 -50.11 -84.53 -23.99
C ASN A 713 -48.87 -84.82 -24.86
N ALA A 714 -47.68 -84.36 -24.43
CA ALA A 714 -46.41 -84.59 -25.12
C ALA A 714 -45.65 -85.82 -24.62
N GLU A 715 -45.84 -86.35 -23.41
CA GLU A 715 -45.28 -87.62 -22.91
C GLU A 715 -45.97 -88.77 -23.65
N ILE A 716 -47.26 -88.63 -23.98
CA ILE A 716 -47.94 -89.47 -24.98
C ILE A 716 -47.25 -89.42 -26.36
N GLN A 717 -46.57 -88.32 -26.70
CA GLN A 717 -45.80 -88.11 -27.95
C GLN A 717 -44.26 -88.29 -27.78
N GLN A 718 -43.73 -88.41 -26.56
CA GLN A 718 -42.30 -88.33 -26.24
C GLN A 718 -41.78 -89.64 -25.64
N TRP A 719 -42.65 -90.51 -25.12
CA TRP A 719 -42.41 -91.98 -25.17
C TRP A 719 -42.16 -92.45 -26.62
N LYS A 720 -42.55 -91.66 -27.63
CA LYS A 720 -42.29 -91.93 -29.05
C LYS A 720 -41.02 -91.28 -29.61
N ALA A 721 -40.32 -90.37 -28.92
CA ALA A 721 -39.31 -89.54 -29.58
C ALA A 721 -38.04 -89.19 -28.78
N LYS A 722 -37.86 -89.59 -27.52
CA LYS A 722 -36.59 -89.33 -26.79
C LYS A 722 -35.98 -90.56 -26.12
N PHE A 723 -35.94 -91.63 -26.92
CA PHE A 723 -34.82 -92.57 -26.97
C PHE A 723 -33.61 -91.98 -27.70
N GLU A 724 -33.71 -90.74 -28.21
CA GLU A 724 -32.69 -90.12 -29.06
C GLU A 724 -32.08 -88.90 -28.37
N SER A 725 -30.88 -89.07 -27.81
CA SER A 725 -29.87 -88.01 -27.66
C SER A 725 -29.88 -87.14 -26.40
N GLU A 726 -29.69 -87.78 -25.24
CA GLU A 726 -28.86 -87.20 -24.18
C GLU A 726 -27.50 -86.74 -24.76
N GLY A 727 -27.00 -85.56 -24.34
CA GLY A 727 -25.67 -85.10 -24.77
C GLY A 727 -25.25 -83.74 -24.25
N LEU A 728 -25.12 -83.60 -22.94
CA LEU A 728 -24.66 -82.40 -22.23
C LEU A 728 -23.21 -82.61 -21.74
N ALA A 729 -22.23 -81.89 -22.31
CA ALA A 729 -20.95 -81.58 -21.63
C ALA A 729 -20.10 -80.54 -22.41
N ARG A 730 -20.02 -79.30 -21.89
CA ARG A 730 -18.87 -78.33 -21.90
C ARG A 730 -19.36 -76.87 -21.82
N VAL A 731 -19.69 -76.39 -20.62
CA VAL A 731 -20.12 -74.99 -20.38
C VAL A 731 -19.03 -74.16 -19.67
N ASP A 732 -18.13 -74.78 -18.92
CA ASP A 732 -17.29 -74.02 -17.97
C ASP A 732 -16.08 -73.29 -18.58
N GLU A 733 -15.64 -73.61 -19.80
CA GLU A 733 -14.48 -72.94 -20.43
C GLU A 733 -14.82 -71.60 -21.12
N ILE A 734 -16.11 -71.30 -21.35
CA ILE A 734 -16.54 -70.10 -22.10
C ILE A 734 -16.69 -68.87 -21.20
N GLU A 735 -16.98 -69.05 -19.90
CA GLU A 735 -17.29 -67.94 -19.01
C GLU A 735 -16.06 -67.11 -18.60
N GLU A 736 -14.86 -67.71 -18.56
CA GLU A 736 -13.65 -67.02 -18.10
C GLU A 736 -13.02 -66.12 -19.18
N ALA A 737 -13.17 -66.47 -20.46
CA ALA A 737 -12.74 -65.62 -21.59
C ALA A 737 -13.60 -64.34 -21.72
N LYS A 738 -14.87 -64.41 -21.33
CA LYS A 738 -15.81 -63.28 -21.40
C LYS A 738 -15.43 -62.15 -20.43
N ARG A 739 -15.00 -62.47 -19.21
CA ARG A 739 -14.61 -61.44 -18.20
C ARG A 739 -13.40 -60.60 -18.62
N LYS A 740 -12.37 -61.21 -19.21
CA LYS A 740 -11.15 -60.49 -19.63
C LYS A 740 -11.38 -59.54 -20.81
N LEU A 741 -12.31 -59.89 -21.71
CA LEU A 741 -12.66 -59.02 -22.85
C LEU A 741 -13.48 -57.81 -22.41
N THR A 742 -14.38 -57.96 -21.43
CA THR A 742 -15.19 -56.84 -20.93
C THR A 742 -14.35 -55.74 -20.27
N GLN A 743 -13.31 -56.11 -19.52
CA GLN A 743 -12.43 -55.14 -18.86
C GLN A 743 -11.63 -54.29 -19.85
N LYS A 744 -11.13 -54.89 -20.95
CA LYS A 744 -10.44 -54.16 -22.03
C LYS A 744 -11.37 -53.22 -22.81
N VAL A 745 -12.64 -53.58 -22.96
CA VAL A 745 -13.63 -52.71 -23.63
C VAL A 745 -13.87 -51.45 -22.80
N GLN A 746 -13.92 -51.58 -21.48
CA GLN A 746 -14.16 -50.46 -20.57
C GLN A 746 -12.99 -49.46 -20.53
N GLU A 747 -11.75 -49.94 -20.47
CA GLU A 747 -10.56 -49.06 -20.54
C GLU A 747 -10.47 -48.28 -21.86
N MET A 748 -10.83 -48.92 -22.98
CA MET A 748 -10.86 -48.26 -24.30
C MET A 748 -11.99 -47.24 -24.42
N GLN A 749 -13.14 -47.47 -23.77
CA GLN A 749 -14.25 -46.51 -23.72
C GLN A 749 -13.89 -45.26 -22.92
N GLU A 750 -13.23 -45.39 -21.77
CA GLU A 750 -12.78 -44.25 -20.97
C GLU A 750 -11.76 -43.38 -21.73
N ALA A 751 -10.82 -44.01 -22.45
CA ALA A 751 -9.86 -43.29 -23.29
C ALA A 751 -10.54 -42.55 -24.47
N PHE A 752 -11.56 -43.17 -25.08
CA PHE A 752 -12.34 -42.57 -26.16
C PHE A 752 -13.18 -41.37 -25.67
N GLU A 753 -13.81 -41.47 -24.51
CA GLU A 753 -14.56 -40.37 -23.90
C GLU A 753 -13.65 -39.19 -23.53
N ALA A 754 -12.45 -39.45 -23.00
CA ALA A 754 -11.46 -38.42 -22.72
C ALA A 754 -10.98 -37.69 -23.99
N ALA A 755 -10.80 -38.42 -25.10
CA ALA A 755 -10.44 -37.84 -26.40
C ALA A 755 -11.58 -36.99 -26.99
N ASN A 756 -12.82 -37.47 -26.93
CA ASN A 756 -14.00 -36.72 -27.36
C ASN A 756 -14.22 -35.45 -26.53
N GLY A 757 -13.96 -35.49 -25.22
CA GLY A 757 -13.98 -34.30 -24.37
C GLY A 757 -13.00 -33.21 -24.81
N LYS A 758 -11.79 -33.60 -25.26
CA LYS A 758 -10.80 -32.67 -25.82
C LYS A 758 -11.21 -32.12 -27.19
N ILE A 759 -11.79 -32.94 -28.05
CA ILE A 759 -12.27 -32.48 -29.36
C ILE A 759 -13.41 -31.46 -29.19
N ALA A 760 -14.38 -31.75 -28.32
CA ALA A 760 -15.49 -30.84 -28.04
C ALA A 760 -15.03 -29.50 -27.44
N SER A 761 -13.98 -29.49 -26.61
CA SER A 761 -13.43 -28.24 -26.07
C SER A 761 -12.69 -27.42 -27.13
N LEU A 762 -11.92 -28.07 -28.01
CA LEU A 762 -11.23 -27.41 -29.13
C LEU A 762 -12.23 -26.86 -30.16
N GLU A 763 -13.32 -27.57 -30.45
CA GLU A 763 -14.37 -27.09 -31.34
C GLU A 763 -15.11 -25.88 -30.78
N LYS A 764 -15.36 -25.83 -29.46
CA LYS A 764 -15.91 -24.63 -28.79
C LYS A 764 -14.97 -23.43 -28.90
N ILE A 765 -13.66 -23.63 -28.71
CA ILE A 765 -12.66 -22.56 -28.86
C ILE A 765 -12.60 -22.08 -30.31
N ARG A 766 -12.63 -22.99 -31.29
CA ARG A 766 -12.66 -22.65 -32.71
C ARG A 766 -13.89 -21.82 -33.07
N HIS A 767 -15.08 -22.20 -32.63
CA HIS A 767 -16.31 -21.43 -32.89
C HIS A 767 -16.24 -20.04 -32.26
N LYS A 768 -15.71 -19.93 -31.04
CA LYS A 768 -15.51 -18.63 -30.39
C LYS A 768 -14.57 -17.73 -31.18
N LEU A 769 -13.42 -18.26 -31.62
CA LEU A 769 -12.44 -17.51 -32.40
C LEU A 769 -12.98 -17.10 -33.78
N LEU A 770 -13.77 -17.96 -34.43
CA LEU A 770 -14.45 -17.61 -35.69
C LEU A 770 -15.46 -16.48 -35.50
N GLY A 771 -16.27 -16.53 -34.44
CA GLY A 771 -17.18 -15.43 -34.11
C GLY A 771 -16.47 -14.10 -33.84
N GLU A 772 -15.35 -14.13 -33.11
CA GLU A 772 -14.53 -12.94 -32.86
C GLU A 772 -13.92 -12.37 -34.16
N ILE A 773 -13.57 -13.22 -35.12
CA ILE A 773 -13.08 -12.81 -36.45
C ILE A 773 -14.19 -12.18 -37.28
N ASP A 774 -15.36 -12.81 -37.36
CA ASP A 774 -16.50 -12.30 -38.12
C ASP A 774 -16.97 -10.94 -37.57
N ASP A 775 -17.07 -10.80 -36.25
CA ASP A 775 -17.41 -9.53 -35.58
C ASP A 775 -16.38 -8.43 -35.91
N ALA A 776 -15.09 -8.76 -35.88
CA ALA A 776 -14.03 -7.83 -36.23
C ALA A 776 -14.08 -7.45 -37.73
N GLN A 777 -14.41 -8.38 -38.61
CA GLN A 777 -14.51 -8.16 -40.04
C GLN A 777 -15.70 -7.25 -40.40
N VAL A 778 -16.87 -7.49 -39.80
CA VAL A 778 -18.05 -6.62 -39.96
C VAL A 778 -17.77 -5.20 -39.47
N ASP A 779 -17.08 -5.05 -38.34
CA ASP A 779 -16.67 -3.73 -37.81
C ASP A 779 -15.69 -3.01 -38.75
N VAL A 780 -14.77 -3.74 -39.41
CA VAL A 780 -13.83 -3.19 -40.38
C VAL A 780 -14.55 -2.78 -41.67
N GLU A 781 -15.48 -3.60 -42.17
CA GLU A 781 -16.24 -3.32 -43.40
C GLU A 781 -17.17 -2.11 -43.21
N ARG A 782 -17.90 -2.02 -42.08
CA ARG A 782 -18.77 -0.87 -41.76
C ARG A 782 -17.99 0.45 -41.76
N VAL A 783 -16.75 0.44 -41.28
CA VAL A 783 -15.92 1.66 -41.26
C VAL A 783 -15.18 1.89 -42.56
N SER A 784 -14.78 0.84 -43.28
CA SER A 784 -14.26 0.98 -44.64
C SER A 784 -15.30 1.65 -45.54
N TYR A 785 -16.59 1.30 -45.37
CA TYR A 785 -17.70 1.97 -46.05
C TYR A 785 -17.79 3.47 -45.69
N LEU A 786 -17.70 3.83 -44.40
CA LEU A 786 -17.69 5.23 -43.95
C LEU A 786 -16.45 6.00 -44.44
N PHE A 787 -15.28 5.36 -44.44
CA PHE A 787 -14.02 5.98 -44.88
C PHE A 787 -14.03 6.20 -46.38
N ILE A 788 -14.51 5.24 -47.18
CA ILE A 788 -14.73 5.38 -48.62
C ILE A 788 -15.73 6.52 -48.88
N HIS A 789 -16.82 6.61 -48.12
CA HIS A 789 -17.81 7.68 -48.26
C HIS A 789 -17.24 9.06 -47.90
N GLN A 790 -16.42 9.16 -46.85
CA GLN A 790 -15.69 10.40 -46.52
C GLN A 790 -14.62 10.73 -47.57
N TYR A 791 -13.89 9.75 -48.11
CA TYR A 791 -12.88 9.96 -49.14
C TYR A 791 -13.50 10.40 -50.47
N TYR A 792 -14.64 9.82 -50.86
CA TYR A 792 -15.42 10.26 -52.02
C TYR A 792 -16.01 11.66 -51.82
N SER A 793 -16.53 11.98 -50.63
CA SER A 793 -17.01 13.33 -50.29
C SER A 793 -15.87 14.35 -50.28
N PHE A 794 -14.69 13.98 -49.74
CA PHE A 794 -13.49 14.81 -49.74
C PHE A 794 -12.95 15.04 -51.16
N ILE A 795 -12.93 14.02 -52.03
CA ILE A 795 -12.59 14.16 -53.46
C ILE A 795 -13.62 15.04 -54.19
N LEU A 796 -14.92 14.92 -53.88
CA LEU A 796 -15.96 15.78 -54.46
C LEU A 796 -15.79 17.24 -54.02
N ILE A 797 -15.46 17.48 -52.75
CA ILE A 797 -15.16 18.80 -52.18
C ILE A 797 -13.85 19.36 -52.77
N PHE A 798 -12.82 18.53 -52.97
CA PHE A 798 -11.57 18.94 -53.60
C PHE A 798 -11.74 19.26 -55.08
N LYS A 799 -12.56 18.50 -55.81
CA LYS A 799 -12.98 18.82 -57.18
C LYS A 799 -13.81 20.12 -57.22
N LYS A 800 -14.74 20.34 -56.28
CA LYS A 800 -15.49 21.61 -56.15
C LYS A 800 -14.58 22.78 -55.79
N LYS A 801 -13.61 22.64 -54.87
CA LYS A 801 -12.62 23.68 -54.51
C LYS A 801 -11.67 24.01 -55.66
N LYS A 802 -11.24 23.02 -56.45
CA LYS A 802 -10.39 23.23 -57.64
C LYS A 802 -11.16 23.92 -58.78
N PHE A 803 -12.46 23.62 -58.92
CA PHE A 803 -13.36 24.32 -59.86
C PHE A 803 -13.67 25.76 -59.39
N PHE A 804 -13.89 25.98 -58.09
CA PHE A 804 -14.10 27.31 -57.52
C PHE A 804 -12.84 28.18 -57.59
N SER A 805 -11.68 27.63 -57.23
CA SER A 805 -10.38 28.33 -57.25
C SER A 805 -9.96 28.77 -58.66
N ASN A 806 -10.24 27.97 -59.70
CA ASN A 806 -9.99 28.38 -61.08
C ASN A 806 -10.92 29.51 -61.55
N THR A 807 -12.16 29.56 -61.05
CA THR A 807 -13.14 30.58 -61.45
C THR A 807 -12.95 31.90 -60.67
N THR A 808 -12.60 31.84 -59.37
CA THR A 808 -12.32 33.06 -58.58
C THR A 808 -10.92 33.61 -58.79
N GLY A 809 -9.93 32.79 -59.14
CA GLY A 809 -8.57 33.24 -59.46
C GLY A 809 -8.47 34.07 -60.75
N GLN A 810 -9.46 33.96 -61.65
CA GLN A 810 -9.58 34.76 -62.86
C GLN A 810 -10.39 36.06 -62.66
N GLN A 811 -11.33 36.09 -61.69
CA GLN A 811 -12.11 37.29 -61.35
C GLN A 811 -11.43 38.22 -60.32
N LEU A 812 -10.61 37.69 -59.39
CA LEU A 812 -9.86 38.51 -58.42
C LEU A 812 -8.62 39.20 -59.01
N ARG A 813 -8.05 38.67 -60.11
CA ARG A 813 -6.95 39.34 -60.81
C ARG A 813 -7.39 40.59 -61.58
N CYS A 814 -8.63 40.66 -62.04
CA CYS A 814 -9.16 41.86 -62.71
C CYS A 814 -9.66 42.95 -61.72
N THR A 815 -10.20 42.57 -60.57
CA THR A 815 -10.84 43.53 -59.64
C THR A 815 -9.89 44.18 -58.64
N VAL A 816 -8.79 43.51 -58.27
CA VAL A 816 -7.78 44.07 -57.35
C VAL A 816 -6.81 44.99 -58.08
N GLY A 817 -6.54 44.75 -59.36
CA GLY A 817 -5.76 45.66 -60.23
C GLY A 817 -6.45 47.01 -60.41
N GLU A 818 -7.73 47.03 -60.78
CA GLU A 818 -8.47 48.27 -61.02
C GLU A 818 -8.71 49.11 -59.77
N LYS A 819 -8.89 48.49 -58.59
CA LYS A 819 -9.05 49.24 -57.32
C LYS A 819 -7.72 49.79 -56.78
N ALA A 820 -6.62 49.08 -56.96
CA ALA A 820 -5.29 49.57 -56.59
C ALA A 820 -4.82 50.72 -57.50
N GLU A 821 -5.25 50.74 -58.77
CA GLU A 821 -4.92 51.79 -59.72
C GLU A 821 -5.78 53.05 -59.54
N ARG A 822 -7.06 52.90 -59.16
CA ARG A 822 -7.92 54.03 -58.72
C ARG A 822 -7.43 54.68 -57.42
N LEU A 823 -7.03 53.89 -56.41
CA LEU A 823 -6.46 54.44 -55.17
C LEU A 823 -5.12 55.17 -55.41
N ARG A 824 -4.30 54.70 -56.36
CA ARG A 824 -3.07 55.42 -56.78
C ARG A 824 -3.36 56.67 -57.62
N GLN A 825 -4.44 56.72 -58.38
CA GLN A 825 -4.89 57.93 -59.09
C GLN A 825 -5.52 58.96 -58.13
N ASP A 826 -6.24 58.50 -57.10
CA ASP A 826 -6.83 59.38 -56.09
C ASP A 826 -5.77 59.95 -55.14
N CYS A 827 -4.77 59.17 -54.73
CA CYS A 827 -3.60 59.70 -54.02
C CYS A 827 -2.83 60.75 -54.86
N ARG A 828 -2.65 60.52 -56.17
CA ARG A 828 -2.01 61.50 -57.07
C ARG A 828 -2.86 62.76 -57.26
N ARG A 829 -4.19 62.66 -57.35
CA ARG A 829 -5.10 63.81 -57.41
C ARG A 829 -5.13 64.62 -56.11
N VAL A 830 -4.98 63.99 -54.96
CA VAL A 830 -4.91 64.67 -53.66
C VAL A 830 -3.56 65.37 -53.48
N GLU A 831 -2.45 64.76 -53.87
CA GLU A 831 -1.14 65.43 -53.92
C GLU A 831 -1.11 66.61 -54.89
N GLU A 832 -1.75 66.49 -56.05
CA GLU A 832 -1.80 67.57 -57.04
C GLU A 832 -2.73 68.72 -56.60
N LYS A 833 -3.83 68.41 -55.89
CA LYS A 833 -4.67 69.42 -55.22
C LYS A 833 -3.93 70.10 -54.06
N MET A 834 -3.13 69.38 -53.27
CA MET A 834 -2.28 69.98 -52.24
C MET A 834 -1.18 70.87 -52.85
N ARG A 835 -0.51 70.46 -53.94
CA ARG A 835 0.46 71.31 -54.64
C ARG A 835 -0.18 72.56 -55.23
N ARG A 836 -1.39 72.46 -55.81
CA ARG A 836 -2.14 73.63 -56.30
C ARG A 836 -2.62 74.54 -55.16
N LEU A 837 -2.92 74.00 -53.97
CA LEU A 837 -3.27 74.79 -52.79
C LEU A 837 -2.04 75.52 -52.21
N VAL A 838 -0.87 74.88 -52.19
CA VAL A 838 0.41 75.49 -51.78
C VAL A 838 0.82 76.60 -52.76
N VAL A 839 0.60 76.43 -54.07
CA VAL A 839 0.86 77.48 -55.07
C VAL A 839 -0.18 78.62 -55.00
N ARG A 840 -1.43 78.36 -54.60
CA ARG A 840 -2.45 79.40 -54.36
C ARG A 840 -2.21 80.20 -53.09
N ILE A 841 -1.70 79.57 -52.04
CA ILE A 841 -1.37 80.24 -50.78
C ILE A 841 -0.07 81.05 -50.93
N GLY A 842 0.86 80.64 -51.80
CA GLY A 842 2.05 81.42 -52.14
C GLY A 842 1.84 82.66 -53.02
N ARG A 843 0.66 82.82 -53.66
CA ARG A 843 0.33 83.99 -54.52
C ARG A 843 -0.54 85.06 -53.83
N LYS A 844 -0.83 84.94 -52.54
CA LYS A 844 -1.55 85.95 -51.74
C LYS A 844 -0.68 86.66 -50.69
N SER A 845 0.63 86.53 -50.78
CA SER A 845 1.60 87.24 -49.95
C SER A 845 2.80 87.70 -50.79
N THR A 846 2.47 88.57 -51.73
CA THR A 846 3.19 89.76 -52.21
C THR A 846 2.10 90.77 -52.48
#